data_AF-A0A9P3I5N3-F1
#
_entry.id   AF-A0A9P3I5N3-F1
#
_cell.length_a   1.000
_cell.length_b   1.000
_cell.length_c   1.000
_cell.angle_alpha   90.00
_cell.angle_beta   90.00
_cell.angle_gamma   90.00
#
_symmetry.space_group_name_H-M   'P 1'
#
loop_
_entity.id
_entity.type
_entity.pdbx_description
1 polymer ?
#
loop_
_entity_poly.entity_id
_entity_poly.type
_entity_poly.pdbx_seq_one_letter_code
_entity_poly.pdbx_strand_id
1 'polypeptide(L)'
;MKRFALENIDPNHLSHRGSEKQPSSKIPAPTTASKLLPPSHLMTPCTPRLSFAFAHPPDTLSKPGPSGPPRRLSLMPPASSTRSSMCPAPPVGRQSLAGGKGAGGSKADPRPISSKAYQARCAESVLEYLLAAGFDRSVNRKVLAMPSSKDFFRMAEFLLARIDPRFKLGAKPDDDLVAALKWVGYPFSISKNALHSVGTPHTWPPLLAMLHWLVQLLNYHAATTAAAAAAAVDDTHSATSASASAAAPGGAVNPIRRMFAEQVRAGYRVFMSEEDDAAAEAGSHAAMEEFVRRSDAVLDDVRRRIAQKQERVQRLQEQVRQAKGPSRLEAVVARRAAVVKEVGEAERRAAQARAERKELEAALEEKRAELEERRRAAAAKKAENARLRAAVEAQGVTAAEVERMMTLKAQREEARRAVMAARKEVEKEAWAAEVEVARLVAQVEAGAHEFNALAARRKLVPETAKHAHGMQYDVSVNPRADTWADMLGDRHPKADIRAGLAGVRRAYEEKRALRERQVAEAEAQVEQAQSEAKDAHAAAQHLEKMRTLLEQDEREEILMRQKHMEAMVVKVSENERRVRQVEQGRSDEITHLEHHLKVAVAESRAERRREVEEMAQTLQRVTRVDGLLQVHEDSVSHTVAAVEETCNRATLQQLPE
;
A
#
# COMPACT_ATOMS: atom_id res chain seq x y z
N MET A 1 -13.91 24.60 -69.82
CA MET A 1 -15.31 24.94 -70.21
C MET A 1 -16.13 25.19 -68.94
N LYS A 2 -17.30 25.85 -69.05
CA LYS A 2 -18.46 25.98 -68.12
C LYS A 2 -18.46 25.12 -66.82
N ARG A 3 -18.98 25.55 -65.65
CA ARG A 3 -19.65 26.79 -65.16
C ARG A 3 -19.72 26.72 -63.60
N PHE A 4 -19.40 27.80 -62.85
CA PHE A 4 -20.31 28.75 -62.15
C PHE A 4 -21.08 28.28 -60.89
N ALA A 5 -20.71 28.84 -59.72
CA ALA A 5 -21.46 29.09 -58.46
C ALA A 5 -20.42 29.48 -57.37
N LEU A 6 -20.40 30.62 -56.64
CA LEU A 6 -21.32 31.77 -56.45
C LEU A 6 -22.68 31.36 -55.81
N GLU A 7 -23.23 31.98 -54.74
CA GLU A 7 -22.97 33.23 -53.96
C GLU A 7 -23.71 33.11 -52.58
N ASN A 8 -23.56 33.91 -51.50
CA ASN A 8 -22.77 35.13 -51.21
C ASN A 8 -22.63 35.44 -49.68
N ILE A 9 -21.56 36.17 -49.30
CA ILE A 9 -21.49 37.31 -48.32
C ILE A 9 -21.66 37.15 -46.77
N ASP A 10 -20.85 37.97 -46.06
CA ASP A 10 -20.63 38.24 -44.61
C ASP A 10 -21.44 39.50 -44.14
N PRO A 11 -21.21 40.22 -43.00
CA PRO A 11 -20.74 39.88 -41.63
C PRO A 11 -21.49 40.59 -40.45
N ASN A 12 -20.99 40.39 -39.21
CA ASN A 12 -20.84 41.37 -38.08
C ASN A 12 -22.01 41.97 -37.26
N HIS A 13 -21.89 41.86 -35.92
CA HIS A 13 -21.85 42.95 -34.90
C HIS A 13 -21.29 42.36 -33.57
N LEU A 14 -20.07 42.67 -33.09
CA LEU A 14 -19.66 43.77 -32.17
C LEU A 14 -20.29 43.75 -30.76
N SER A 15 -19.58 43.91 -29.61
CA SER A 15 -18.12 44.04 -29.35
C SER A 15 -17.75 43.93 -27.83
N HIS A 16 -16.45 43.66 -27.51
CA HIS A 16 -15.71 44.02 -26.26
C HIS A 16 -16.19 43.46 -24.88
N ARG A 17 -15.47 43.45 -23.73
CA ARG A 17 -14.06 43.59 -23.20
C ARG A 17 -14.26 44.03 -21.71
N GLY A 18 -13.63 43.53 -20.64
CA GLY A 18 -12.79 42.35 -20.38
C GLY A 18 -12.40 42.23 -18.87
N SER A 19 -11.68 41.15 -18.52
CA SER A 19 -10.52 41.06 -17.58
C SER A 19 -10.56 41.60 -16.13
N GLU A 20 -10.42 40.73 -15.11
CA GLU A 20 -9.20 40.62 -14.25
C GLU A 20 -9.13 39.44 -13.23
N LYS A 21 -7.89 39.23 -12.74
CA LYS A 21 -7.21 38.30 -11.78
C LYS A 21 -7.88 38.06 -10.39
N GLN A 22 -7.47 37.14 -9.47
CA GLN A 22 -6.68 35.87 -9.39
C GLN A 22 -6.82 35.24 -7.94
N PRO A 23 -6.33 34.00 -7.64
CA PRO A 23 -6.72 33.22 -6.43
C PRO A 23 -5.58 32.81 -5.44
N SER A 24 -5.94 32.11 -4.35
CA SER A 24 -5.07 31.26 -3.49
C SER A 24 -5.87 30.02 -2.99
N SER A 25 -5.40 28.76 -2.82
CA SER A 25 -4.23 28.10 -2.18
C SER A 25 -4.51 27.66 -0.71
N LYS A 26 -4.08 26.49 -0.17
CA LYS A 26 -3.31 25.34 -0.68
C LYS A 26 -3.45 24.09 0.25
N ILE A 27 -2.96 22.92 -0.18
CA ILE A 27 -2.95 21.58 0.46
C ILE A 27 -1.61 21.36 1.25
N PRO A 28 -1.56 20.66 2.43
CA PRO A 28 -1.01 19.27 2.47
C PRO A 28 -1.51 18.33 3.61
N ALA A 29 -1.13 17.05 3.52
CA ALA A 29 -1.24 15.99 4.55
C ALA A 29 0.16 15.47 4.97
N PRO A 30 0.27 14.62 6.01
CA PRO A 30 1.20 13.48 5.94
C PRO A 30 0.67 12.17 6.58
N THR A 31 1.56 11.16 6.71
CA THR A 31 1.25 9.73 6.89
C THR A 31 1.98 9.11 8.11
N THR A 32 1.47 8.00 8.70
CA THR A 32 2.20 6.73 9.05
C THR A 32 1.66 5.97 10.28
N ALA A 33 1.66 4.64 10.19
CA ALA A 33 1.02 3.59 11.01
C ALA A 33 1.37 3.43 12.50
N SER A 34 0.47 2.82 13.30
CA SER A 34 0.67 1.50 13.98
C SER A 34 -0.44 1.04 14.98
N LYS A 35 -0.75 -0.27 14.97
CA LYS A 35 -1.29 -1.16 16.05
C LYS A 35 -2.25 -0.62 17.15
N LEU A 36 -3.46 -1.22 17.25
CA LEU A 36 -3.93 -2.12 18.35
C LEU A 36 -5.44 -2.50 18.21
N LEU A 37 -5.92 -3.44 19.02
CA LEU A 37 -7.32 -3.94 19.14
C LEU A 37 -7.77 -3.88 20.63
N PRO A 38 -9.01 -4.25 20.96
CA PRO A 38 -10.17 -3.41 21.24
C PRO A 38 -10.39 -3.16 22.77
N PRO A 39 -11.58 -2.70 23.20
CA PRO A 39 -12.36 -3.60 24.07
C PRO A 39 -13.89 -3.55 23.86
N SER A 40 -14.59 -4.53 24.44
CA SER A 40 -16.06 -4.62 24.46
C SER A 40 -16.58 -5.21 25.78
N HIS A 41 -17.33 -4.43 26.55
CA HIS A 41 -18.12 -4.82 27.73
C HIS A 41 -19.43 -4.00 27.69
N LEU A 42 -20.58 -4.42 28.23
CA LEU A 42 -20.81 -5.02 29.56
C LEU A 42 -21.82 -6.20 29.55
N MET A 43 -21.76 -7.04 30.59
CA MET A 43 -22.86 -7.92 31.04
C MET A 43 -23.67 -7.16 32.13
N THR A 44 -24.65 -7.66 32.90
CA THR A 44 -25.03 -8.99 33.48
C THR A 44 -26.46 -8.80 34.08
N PRO A 45 -27.03 -9.55 35.07
CA PRO A 45 -26.68 -10.83 35.72
C PRO A 45 -27.80 -11.89 35.78
N CYS A 46 -27.44 -13.17 36.01
CA CYS A 46 -27.75 -13.91 37.27
C CYS A 46 -27.41 -15.42 37.15
N THR A 47 -27.28 -16.08 38.30
CA THR A 47 -26.82 -17.48 38.50
C THR A 47 -27.69 -18.14 39.61
N PRO A 48 -27.37 -19.29 40.25
CA PRO A 48 -26.50 -20.43 39.89
C PRO A 48 -27.20 -21.82 40.11
N ARG A 49 -26.59 -22.95 39.66
CA ARG A 49 -26.62 -24.20 40.47
C ARG A 49 -25.43 -25.16 40.25
N LEU A 50 -25.01 -25.72 41.39
CA LEU A 50 -23.88 -26.58 41.77
C LEU A 50 -23.52 -27.84 40.95
N SER A 51 -22.35 -28.39 41.30
CA SER A 51 -21.65 -29.58 40.79
C SER A 51 -21.62 -30.75 41.81
N PHE A 52 -21.24 -31.97 41.36
CA PHE A 52 -20.29 -32.87 42.06
C PHE A 52 -19.76 -34.02 41.16
N ALA A 53 -18.92 -34.94 41.69
CA ALA A 53 -18.14 -35.95 40.95
C ALA A 53 -18.02 -37.33 41.67
N PHE A 54 -17.10 -38.22 41.20
CA PHE A 54 -16.77 -39.62 41.64
C PHE A 54 -17.73 -40.74 41.14
N ALA A 55 -17.36 -42.02 40.95
CA ALA A 55 -16.05 -42.71 40.72
C ALA A 55 -16.23 -44.19 40.21
N HIS A 56 -15.12 -44.89 39.88
CA HIS A 56 -14.98 -46.31 39.41
C HIS A 56 -15.14 -47.37 40.55
N PRO A 57 -14.78 -48.70 40.44
CA PRO A 57 -14.34 -49.61 39.33
C PRO A 57 -15.12 -50.99 39.38
N PRO A 58 -14.62 -52.25 39.15
CA PRO A 58 -13.39 -52.81 38.51
C PRO A 58 -13.58 -54.05 37.55
N ASP A 59 -12.48 -54.79 37.31
CA ASP A 59 -12.32 -56.23 36.95
C ASP A 59 -12.33 -56.69 35.47
N THR A 60 -11.50 -57.67 35.02
CA THR A 60 -10.44 -58.50 35.69
C THR A 60 -9.33 -59.00 34.71
N LEU A 61 -8.09 -59.18 35.23
CA LEU A 61 -7.04 -60.20 34.89
C LEU A 61 -6.44 -60.30 33.45
N SER A 62 -5.20 -60.79 33.19
CA SER A 62 -4.10 -61.37 34.01
C SER A 62 -2.66 -61.05 33.47
N LYS A 63 -1.63 -61.22 34.31
CA LYS A 63 -0.15 -61.07 34.09
C LYS A 63 0.55 -62.47 33.92
N PRO A 64 1.90 -62.67 33.88
CA PRO A 64 3.09 -61.77 33.96
C PRO A 64 4.22 -61.98 32.89
N GLY A 65 5.38 -61.30 33.04
CA GLY A 65 6.68 -61.57 32.38
C GLY A 65 7.69 -62.29 33.32
N PRO A 66 9.04 -62.04 33.33
CA PRO A 66 9.81 -61.00 32.59
C PRO A 66 11.26 -61.36 32.11
N SER A 67 11.98 -60.35 31.56
CA SER A 67 13.45 -60.10 31.61
C SER A 67 14.47 -60.92 30.77
N GLY A 68 15.43 -60.21 30.12
CA GLY A 68 16.71 -60.76 29.60
C GLY A 68 17.11 -60.33 28.15
N PRO A 69 18.18 -59.54 27.92
CA PRO A 69 18.57 -59.02 26.59
C PRO A 69 19.98 -59.49 26.10
N PRO A 70 20.53 -59.00 24.96
CA PRO A 70 20.01 -59.16 23.59
C PRO A 70 21.11 -59.59 22.58
N ARG A 71 20.75 -60.04 21.37
CA ARG A 71 21.67 -59.98 20.20
C ARG A 71 20.95 -59.91 18.85
N ARG A 72 21.63 -59.24 17.91
CA ARG A 72 21.16 -58.80 16.57
C ARG A 72 20.48 -59.88 15.73
N LEU A 73 19.41 -59.50 15.03
CA LEU A 73 19.35 -59.53 13.56
C LEU A 73 18.23 -58.62 13.06
N SER A 74 18.47 -57.92 11.94
CA SER A 74 17.58 -56.89 11.40
C SER A 74 17.11 -57.28 10.00
N LEU A 75 15.81 -57.49 9.81
CA LEU A 75 15.16 -57.48 8.50
C LEU A 75 14.42 -56.14 8.35
N MET A 76 14.60 -55.46 7.21
CA MET A 76 13.76 -54.33 6.82
C MET A 76 12.47 -54.85 6.18
N PRO A 77 11.35 -54.15 6.42
CA PRO A 77 10.67 -53.47 5.32
C PRO A 77 10.17 -52.07 5.77
N PRO A 78 9.29 -51.39 5.00
CA PRO A 78 9.58 -50.82 3.69
C PRO A 78 9.42 -49.28 3.70
N ALA A 79 9.84 -48.60 2.64
CA ALA A 79 9.57 -47.17 2.46
C ALA A 79 9.08 -46.87 1.03
N SER A 80 7.97 -46.14 0.92
CA SER A 80 7.36 -45.71 -0.33
C SER A 80 8.08 -44.49 -0.92
N SER A 81 8.20 -44.43 -2.26
CA SER A 81 8.55 -43.21 -2.99
C SER A 81 7.55 -42.97 -4.13
N THR A 82 7.11 -41.73 -4.31
CA THR A 82 5.99 -41.37 -5.19
C THR A 82 6.43 -40.55 -6.40
N ARG A 83 6.07 -41.02 -7.61
CA ARG A 83 5.99 -40.29 -8.89
C ARG A 83 7.31 -39.65 -9.38
N SER A 84 7.73 -39.88 -10.63
CA SER A 84 6.93 -39.64 -11.83
C SER A 84 7.36 -40.51 -13.03
N SER A 85 6.54 -40.50 -14.08
CA SER A 85 6.68 -41.33 -15.29
C SER A 85 7.42 -40.63 -16.43
N MET A 86 8.29 -41.36 -17.14
CA MET A 86 8.34 -41.39 -18.62
C MET A 86 9.25 -42.52 -19.13
N CYS A 87 8.94 -43.10 -20.29
CA CYS A 87 9.80 -44.06 -21.01
C CYS A 87 10.68 -43.30 -22.02
N PRO A 88 11.90 -43.79 -22.32
CA PRO A 88 12.03 -44.59 -23.55
C PRO A 88 13.13 -45.70 -23.53
N ALA A 89 13.06 -46.55 -24.57
CA ALA A 89 14.09 -47.33 -25.28
C ALA A 89 15.44 -47.77 -24.63
N PRO A 90 15.96 -48.98 -24.95
CA PRO A 90 17.23 -49.48 -24.42
C PRO A 90 18.46 -48.83 -25.09
N PRO A 91 19.55 -48.57 -24.33
CA PRO A 91 20.78 -47.99 -24.87
C PRO A 91 21.70 -49.05 -25.51
N VAL A 92 22.26 -48.72 -26.69
CA VAL A 92 23.32 -49.51 -27.33
C VAL A 92 24.65 -49.26 -26.59
N GLY A 93 25.15 -50.29 -25.89
CA GLY A 93 26.42 -50.23 -25.17
C GLY A 93 27.64 -50.16 -26.11
N ARG A 94 28.46 -49.12 -25.97
CA ARG A 94 29.71 -48.93 -26.73
C ARG A 94 30.66 -50.11 -26.58
N GLN A 95 31.13 -50.66 -27.69
CA GLN A 95 32.42 -51.36 -27.74
C GLN A 95 33.54 -50.32 -27.76
N SER A 96 34.53 -50.46 -26.87
CA SER A 96 35.74 -49.63 -26.86
C SER A 96 36.96 -50.47 -27.22
N LEU A 97 37.51 -50.26 -28.42
CA LEU A 97 38.85 -50.74 -28.75
C LEU A 97 39.89 -49.93 -27.97
N ALA A 98 40.52 -50.55 -26.97
CA ALA A 98 41.71 -50.03 -26.30
C ALA A 98 42.60 -51.19 -25.86
N GLY A 99 43.80 -51.30 -26.44
CA GLY A 99 44.74 -52.39 -26.18
C GLY A 99 45.46 -52.23 -24.84
N GLY A 100 44.90 -52.79 -23.77
CA GLY A 100 45.58 -52.88 -22.47
C GLY A 100 46.57 -54.04 -22.42
N LYS A 101 47.86 -53.76 -22.12
CA LYS A 101 48.84 -54.81 -21.79
C LYS A 101 48.37 -55.57 -20.55
N GLY A 102 48.17 -56.88 -20.67
CA GLY A 102 47.60 -57.69 -19.60
C GLY A 102 48.52 -57.83 -18.39
N ALA A 103 48.17 -57.17 -17.28
CA ALA A 103 48.75 -57.48 -15.98
C ALA A 103 48.38 -58.91 -15.58
N GLY A 104 49.38 -59.72 -15.23
CA GLY A 104 49.27 -61.17 -15.03
C GLY A 104 48.58 -61.59 -13.73
N GLY A 105 47.36 -61.15 -13.48
CA GLY A 105 46.49 -61.79 -12.49
C GLY A 105 46.19 -63.22 -12.94
N SER A 106 46.42 -64.21 -12.06
CA SER A 106 46.14 -65.61 -12.33
C SER A 106 44.65 -65.79 -12.66
N LYS A 107 44.34 -66.03 -13.93
CA LYS A 107 42.97 -66.29 -14.38
C LYS A 107 42.41 -67.46 -13.58
N ALA A 108 41.31 -67.21 -12.85
CA ALA A 108 40.57 -68.28 -12.19
C ALA A 108 40.19 -69.34 -13.23
N ASP A 109 40.40 -70.62 -12.89
CA ASP A 109 40.11 -71.72 -13.80
C ASP A 109 38.60 -71.76 -14.12
N PRO A 110 38.17 -71.53 -15.38
CA PRO A 110 36.76 -71.52 -15.75
C PRO A 110 36.18 -72.94 -15.85
N ARG A 111 37.02 -73.98 -15.77
CA ARG A 111 36.58 -75.38 -15.80
C ARG A 111 35.94 -75.71 -14.45
N PRO A 112 34.81 -76.44 -14.40
CA PRO A 112 34.12 -76.76 -13.16
C PRO A 112 34.83 -77.90 -12.38
N ILE A 113 36.10 -77.70 -12.03
CA ILE A 113 37.00 -78.69 -11.42
C ILE A 113 36.48 -79.28 -10.10
N SER A 114 35.63 -78.56 -9.37
CA SER A 114 34.98 -79.06 -8.14
C SER A 114 33.84 -80.07 -8.43
N SER A 115 33.24 -80.02 -9.63
CA SER A 115 32.10 -80.88 -9.98
C SER A 115 32.50 -82.33 -10.20
N LYS A 116 31.88 -83.25 -9.45
CA LYS A 116 32.12 -84.71 -9.59
C LYS A 116 31.79 -85.22 -11.00
N ALA A 117 30.78 -84.67 -11.66
CA ALA A 117 30.42 -85.00 -13.06
C ALA A 117 31.39 -84.42 -14.10
N TYR A 118 32.21 -83.43 -13.73
CA TYR A 118 33.34 -82.99 -14.57
C TYR A 118 34.57 -83.86 -14.32
N GLN A 119 34.91 -84.12 -13.05
CA GLN A 119 35.99 -85.04 -12.65
C GLN A 119 35.85 -86.43 -13.31
N ALA A 120 34.65 -87.02 -13.30
CA ALA A 120 34.39 -88.31 -13.92
C ALA A 120 34.71 -88.32 -15.43
N ARG A 121 34.19 -87.34 -16.20
CA ARG A 121 34.44 -87.23 -17.64
C ARG A 121 35.91 -86.96 -17.97
N CYS A 122 36.61 -86.16 -17.16
CA CYS A 122 38.05 -85.97 -17.31
C CYS A 122 38.83 -87.26 -17.05
N ALA A 123 38.46 -88.04 -16.03
CA ALA A 123 39.08 -89.34 -15.76
C ALA A 123 38.82 -90.35 -16.89
N GLU A 124 37.62 -90.36 -17.46
CA GLU A 124 37.25 -91.25 -18.56
C GLU A 124 37.99 -90.90 -19.86
N SER A 125 38.03 -89.62 -20.25
CA SER A 125 38.78 -89.16 -21.42
C SER A 125 40.30 -89.37 -21.29
N VAL A 126 40.87 -89.19 -20.09
CA VAL A 126 42.28 -89.51 -19.82
C VAL A 126 42.54 -91.02 -19.87
N LEU A 127 41.64 -91.84 -19.32
CA LEU A 127 41.74 -93.30 -19.39
C LEU A 127 41.71 -93.80 -20.84
N GLU A 128 40.73 -93.34 -21.61
CA GLU A 128 40.54 -93.68 -23.02
C GLU A 128 41.79 -93.36 -23.85
N TYR A 129 42.34 -92.15 -23.72
CA TYR A 129 43.55 -91.75 -24.43
C TYR A 129 44.79 -92.56 -24.02
N LEU A 130 45.00 -92.79 -22.70
CA LEU A 130 46.15 -93.58 -22.23
C LEU A 130 46.09 -95.03 -22.72
N LEU A 131 44.91 -95.64 -22.77
CA LEU A 131 44.72 -96.99 -23.32
C LEU A 131 44.95 -97.01 -24.84
N ALA A 132 44.32 -96.09 -25.59
CA ALA A 132 44.47 -96.01 -27.04
C ALA A 132 45.90 -95.67 -27.50
N ALA A 133 46.63 -94.88 -26.71
CA ALA A 133 48.03 -94.53 -26.98
C ALA A 133 49.04 -95.61 -26.51
N GLY A 134 48.60 -96.73 -25.95
CA GLY A 134 49.48 -97.83 -25.54
C GLY A 134 50.33 -97.54 -24.30
N PHE A 135 49.74 -96.99 -23.24
CA PHE A 135 50.43 -96.79 -21.96
C PHE A 135 50.78 -98.12 -21.27
N ASP A 136 52.07 -98.29 -20.91
CA ASP A 136 52.72 -99.53 -20.43
C ASP A 136 52.08 -100.22 -19.20
N ARG A 137 51.21 -99.54 -18.45
CA ARG A 137 50.62 -100.08 -17.21
C ARG A 137 49.10 -100.13 -17.27
N SER A 138 48.53 -101.12 -16.58
CA SER A 138 47.08 -101.33 -16.44
C SER A 138 46.38 -100.21 -15.64
N VAL A 139 46.27 -99.02 -16.24
CA VAL A 139 45.44 -97.93 -15.69
C VAL A 139 43.99 -98.36 -15.82
N ASN A 140 43.24 -98.21 -14.72
CA ASN A 140 41.83 -98.55 -14.63
C ASN A 140 41.14 -97.41 -13.85
N ARG A 141 39.82 -97.24 -13.98
CA ARG A 141 39.06 -96.12 -13.40
C ARG A 141 39.21 -95.97 -11.87
N LYS A 142 39.62 -97.03 -11.16
CA LYS A 142 40.03 -96.98 -9.74
C LYS A 142 41.35 -96.22 -9.51
N VAL A 143 42.35 -96.38 -10.37
CA VAL A 143 43.66 -95.71 -10.26
C VAL A 143 43.51 -94.21 -10.52
N LEU A 144 42.65 -93.82 -11.47
CA LEU A 144 42.34 -92.41 -11.76
C LEU A 144 41.37 -91.77 -10.76
N ALA A 145 40.81 -92.53 -9.80
CA ALA A 145 40.05 -91.96 -8.69
C ALA A 145 40.98 -91.45 -7.57
N MET A 146 42.07 -92.17 -7.29
CA MET A 146 43.10 -91.85 -6.29
C MET A 146 44.48 -92.36 -6.78
N PRO A 147 45.22 -91.60 -7.60
CA PRO A 147 46.52 -92.04 -8.10
C PRO A 147 47.63 -91.89 -7.05
N SER A 148 48.67 -92.72 -7.15
CA SER A 148 49.93 -92.46 -6.44
C SER A 148 50.73 -91.37 -7.17
N SER A 149 51.64 -90.68 -6.46
CA SER A 149 52.55 -89.71 -7.08
C SER A 149 53.38 -90.33 -8.22
N LYS A 150 53.77 -91.60 -8.07
CA LYS A 150 54.55 -92.34 -9.09
C LYS A 150 53.73 -92.62 -10.36
N ASP A 151 52.45 -92.98 -10.22
CA ASP A 151 51.58 -93.20 -11.38
C ASP A 151 51.21 -91.86 -12.03
N PHE A 152 50.95 -90.80 -11.24
CA PHE A 152 50.70 -89.45 -11.75
C PHE A 152 51.86 -88.91 -12.60
N PHE A 153 53.09 -88.90 -12.06
CA PHE A 153 54.24 -88.37 -12.79
C PHE A 153 54.50 -89.16 -14.08
N ARG A 154 54.31 -90.49 -14.07
CA ARG A 154 54.41 -91.32 -15.28
C ARG A 154 53.33 -91.02 -16.32
N MET A 155 52.09 -90.77 -15.91
CA MET A 155 51.03 -90.34 -16.83
C MET A 155 51.35 -88.96 -17.43
N ALA A 156 51.84 -88.01 -16.63
CA ALA A 156 52.25 -86.70 -17.11
C ALA A 156 53.44 -86.77 -18.08
N GLU A 157 54.49 -87.53 -17.73
CA GLU A 157 55.68 -87.79 -18.55
C GLU A 157 55.31 -88.40 -19.90
N PHE A 158 54.47 -89.44 -19.91
CA PHE A 158 54.01 -90.09 -21.14
C PHE A 158 53.21 -89.14 -22.06
N LEU A 159 52.34 -88.30 -21.50
CA LEU A 159 51.59 -87.31 -22.29
C LEU A 159 52.50 -86.22 -22.85
N LEU A 160 53.50 -85.76 -22.09
CA LEU A 160 54.49 -84.78 -22.56
C LEU A 160 55.46 -85.38 -23.59
N ALA A 161 55.84 -86.65 -23.45
CA ALA A 161 56.64 -87.39 -24.42
C ALA A 161 55.93 -87.61 -25.79
N ARG A 162 54.62 -87.41 -25.86
CA ARG A 162 53.85 -87.36 -27.12
C ARG A 162 53.89 -85.97 -27.80
N ILE A 163 54.38 -84.93 -27.10
CA ILE A 163 54.59 -83.56 -27.63
C ILE A 163 56.07 -83.38 -28.01
N ASP A 164 57.00 -83.77 -27.14
CA ASP A 164 58.44 -83.87 -27.44
C ASP A 164 58.93 -85.30 -27.16
N PRO A 165 59.26 -86.11 -28.19
CA PRO A 165 59.80 -87.46 -28.03
C PRO A 165 61.12 -87.57 -27.23
N ARG A 166 61.78 -86.45 -26.92
CA ARG A 166 62.99 -86.41 -26.07
C ARG A 166 62.69 -86.10 -24.61
N PHE A 167 61.46 -85.73 -24.25
CA PHE A 167 61.09 -85.35 -22.89
C PHE A 167 61.13 -86.54 -21.92
N LYS A 168 61.75 -86.32 -20.74
CA LYS A 168 61.78 -87.23 -19.59
C LYS A 168 61.81 -86.43 -18.31
N LEU A 169 61.24 -86.95 -17.22
CA LEU A 169 61.35 -86.32 -15.90
C LEU A 169 62.69 -86.67 -15.25
N GLY A 170 63.34 -85.67 -14.65
CA GLY A 170 64.64 -85.81 -14.00
C GLY A 170 64.54 -86.08 -12.50
N ALA A 171 65.59 -85.71 -11.77
CA ALA A 171 65.68 -85.90 -10.32
C ALA A 171 64.73 -84.99 -9.51
N LYS A 172 64.08 -84.00 -10.14
CA LYS A 172 63.10 -83.10 -9.52
C LYS A 172 61.81 -83.05 -10.37
N PRO A 173 61.03 -84.14 -10.40
CA PRO A 173 59.88 -84.26 -11.30
C PRO A 173 58.80 -83.18 -11.07
N ASP A 174 58.75 -82.53 -9.90
CA ASP A 174 57.88 -81.37 -9.64
C ASP A 174 58.37 -80.07 -10.31
N ASP A 175 59.68 -79.79 -10.31
CA ASP A 175 60.27 -78.66 -11.05
C ASP A 175 60.13 -78.88 -12.55
N ASP A 176 60.53 -80.06 -13.02
CA ASP A 176 60.54 -80.43 -14.44
C ASP A 176 59.13 -80.38 -15.05
N LEU A 177 58.12 -80.89 -14.33
CA LEU A 177 56.72 -80.85 -14.78
C LEU A 177 56.16 -79.43 -14.81
N VAL A 178 56.47 -78.57 -13.84
CA VAL A 178 56.01 -77.17 -13.85
C VAL A 178 56.67 -76.37 -14.98
N ALA A 179 57.96 -76.63 -15.26
CA ALA A 179 58.66 -76.06 -16.40
C ALA A 179 58.05 -76.53 -17.74
N ALA A 180 57.81 -77.83 -17.89
CA ALA A 180 57.19 -78.41 -19.09
C ALA A 180 55.77 -77.88 -19.34
N LEU A 181 54.93 -77.78 -18.30
CA LEU A 181 53.60 -77.20 -18.39
C LEU A 181 53.62 -75.73 -18.84
N LYS A 182 54.60 -74.95 -18.37
CA LYS A 182 54.80 -73.58 -18.84
C LYS A 182 55.25 -73.53 -20.30
N TRP A 183 56.10 -74.46 -20.74
CA TRP A 183 56.59 -74.54 -22.13
C TRP A 183 55.48 -74.89 -23.13
N VAL A 184 54.61 -75.86 -22.82
CA VAL A 184 53.43 -76.19 -23.66
C VAL A 184 52.29 -75.15 -23.57
N GLY A 185 52.46 -74.09 -22.76
CA GLY A 185 51.48 -73.00 -22.64
C GLY A 185 50.26 -73.31 -21.77
N TYR A 186 50.38 -74.21 -20.77
CA TYR A 186 49.28 -74.51 -19.85
C TYR A 186 48.83 -73.24 -19.09
N PRO A 187 47.56 -72.82 -19.20
CA PRO A 187 47.15 -71.47 -18.80
C PRO A 187 46.87 -71.27 -17.30
N PHE A 188 47.06 -72.29 -16.46
CA PHE A 188 46.76 -72.25 -15.02
C PHE A 188 47.97 -72.68 -14.19
N SER A 189 48.20 -72.03 -13.03
CA SER A 189 49.31 -72.38 -12.15
C SER A 189 49.03 -73.66 -11.36
N ILE A 190 49.92 -74.65 -11.45
CA ILE A 190 49.97 -75.80 -10.55
C ILE A 190 50.99 -75.50 -9.43
N SER A 191 50.59 -75.69 -8.16
CA SER A 191 51.49 -75.50 -7.01
C SER A 191 52.29 -76.77 -6.72
N LYS A 192 53.57 -76.61 -6.35
CA LYS A 192 54.44 -77.75 -5.96
C LYS A 192 53.84 -78.59 -4.82
N ASN A 193 53.21 -77.94 -3.85
CA ASN A 193 52.54 -78.61 -2.74
C ASN A 193 51.43 -79.58 -3.21
N ALA A 194 50.75 -79.31 -4.33
CA ALA A 194 49.80 -80.25 -4.92
C ALA A 194 50.51 -81.46 -5.57
N LEU A 195 51.68 -81.24 -6.18
CA LEU A 195 52.50 -82.28 -6.81
C LEU A 195 53.16 -83.24 -5.79
N HIS A 196 53.43 -82.78 -4.57
CA HIS A 196 53.84 -83.65 -3.47
C HIS A 196 52.70 -84.49 -2.86
N SER A 197 51.43 -84.21 -3.21
CA SER A 197 50.25 -84.80 -2.59
C SER A 197 49.14 -85.09 -3.61
N VAL A 198 49.48 -85.69 -4.75
CA VAL A 198 48.62 -85.72 -5.96
C VAL A 198 47.24 -86.35 -5.77
N GLY A 199 47.10 -87.31 -4.85
CA GLY A 199 45.91 -88.14 -4.68
C GLY A 199 44.90 -87.66 -3.65
N THR A 200 45.09 -86.50 -3.01
CA THR A 200 44.14 -86.01 -1.99
C THR A 200 42.88 -85.40 -2.62
N PRO A 201 41.72 -85.38 -1.93
CA PRO A 201 40.45 -84.89 -2.49
C PRO A 201 40.47 -83.44 -3.01
N HIS A 202 41.40 -82.60 -2.52
CA HIS A 202 41.50 -81.18 -2.88
C HIS A 202 42.59 -80.90 -3.94
N THR A 203 43.63 -81.72 -4.00
CA THR A 203 44.76 -81.57 -4.95
C THR A 203 44.55 -82.35 -6.24
N TRP A 204 43.83 -83.48 -6.20
CA TRP A 204 43.62 -84.31 -7.39
C TRP A 204 42.79 -83.62 -8.49
N PRO A 205 41.68 -82.89 -8.22
CA PRO A 205 40.86 -82.33 -9.30
C PRO A 205 41.57 -81.32 -10.22
N PRO A 206 42.39 -80.37 -9.73
CA PRO A 206 43.25 -79.53 -10.59
C PRO A 206 44.25 -80.32 -11.44
N LEU A 207 44.85 -81.38 -10.88
CA LEU A 207 45.86 -82.20 -11.55
C LEU A 207 45.25 -83.12 -12.62
N LEU A 208 44.07 -83.70 -12.34
CA LEU A 208 43.28 -84.43 -13.33
C LEU A 208 42.83 -83.52 -14.47
N ALA A 209 42.41 -82.29 -14.16
CA ALA A 209 42.07 -81.30 -15.17
C ALA A 209 43.28 -80.86 -16.01
N MET A 210 44.50 -80.87 -15.45
CA MET A 210 45.75 -80.67 -16.19
C MET A 210 46.02 -81.84 -17.16
N LEU A 211 45.95 -83.10 -16.69
CA LEU A 211 46.17 -84.27 -17.55
C LEU A 211 45.13 -84.35 -18.69
N HIS A 212 43.86 -84.06 -18.39
CA HIS A 212 42.81 -83.97 -19.41
C HIS A 212 43.09 -82.84 -20.42
N TRP A 213 43.66 -81.71 -20.00
CA TRP A 213 44.05 -80.65 -20.94
C TRP A 213 45.21 -81.08 -21.85
N LEU A 214 46.21 -81.82 -21.35
CA LEU A 214 47.27 -82.40 -22.19
C LEU A 214 46.71 -83.37 -23.23
N VAL A 215 45.75 -84.23 -22.85
CA VAL A 215 45.03 -85.11 -23.78
C VAL A 215 44.27 -84.32 -24.86
N GLN A 216 43.56 -83.25 -24.48
CA GLN A 216 42.85 -82.41 -25.45
C GLN A 216 43.80 -81.65 -26.39
N LEU A 217 44.98 -81.23 -25.90
CA LEU A 217 46.03 -80.62 -26.72
C LEU A 217 46.58 -81.61 -27.76
N LEU A 218 46.83 -82.87 -27.36
CA LEU A 218 47.28 -83.95 -28.24
C LEU A 218 46.23 -84.31 -29.30
N ASN A 219 44.96 -84.42 -28.91
CA ASN A 219 43.85 -84.65 -29.84
C ASN A 219 43.72 -83.51 -30.87
N TYR A 220 43.85 -82.26 -30.43
CA TYR A 220 43.85 -81.09 -31.31
C TYR A 220 45.06 -81.09 -32.27
N HIS A 221 46.25 -81.46 -31.78
CA HIS A 221 47.45 -81.59 -32.61
C HIS A 221 47.27 -82.65 -33.70
N ALA A 222 46.73 -83.82 -33.36
CA ALA A 222 46.48 -84.90 -34.33
C ALA A 222 45.42 -84.51 -35.38
N ALA A 223 44.34 -83.86 -34.96
CA ALA A 223 43.31 -83.37 -35.89
C ALA A 223 43.84 -82.29 -36.85
N THR A 224 44.69 -81.37 -36.35
CA THR A 224 45.25 -80.28 -37.17
C THR A 224 46.34 -80.75 -38.12
N THR A 225 47.18 -81.73 -37.76
CA THR A 225 48.14 -82.31 -38.71
C THR A 225 47.45 -83.15 -39.78
N ALA A 226 46.41 -83.92 -39.44
CA ALA A 226 45.60 -84.63 -40.42
C ALA A 226 44.92 -83.67 -41.42
N ALA A 227 44.33 -82.58 -40.93
CA ALA A 227 43.73 -81.56 -41.78
C ALA A 227 44.75 -80.83 -42.66
N ALA A 228 45.93 -80.48 -42.12
CA ALA A 228 47.00 -79.85 -42.89
C ALA A 228 47.59 -80.78 -43.97
N ALA A 229 47.72 -82.08 -43.68
CA ALA A 229 48.14 -83.08 -44.65
C ALA A 229 47.11 -83.24 -45.78
N ALA A 230 45.81 -83.30 -45.46
CA ALA A 230 44.75 -83.35 -46.45
C ALA A 230 44.73 -82.10 -47.35
N ALA A 231 44.84 -80.91 -46.77
CA ALA A 231 44.87 -79.65 -47.50
C ALA A 231 46.07 -79.53 -48.46
N ALA A 232 47.24 -80.08 -48.08
CA ALA A 232 48.42 -80.10 -48.94
C ALA A 232 48.27 -81.00 -50.19
N VAL A 233 47.41 -82.02 -50.12
CA VAL A 233 47.13 -82.91 -51.27
C VAL A 233 46.17 -82.24 -52.25
N ASP A 234 45.07 -81.66 -51.77
CA ASP A 234 44.04 -81.01 -52.60
C ASP A 234 44.62 -79.85 -53.43
N ASP A 235 45.38 -78.97 -52.80
CA ASP A 235 46.04 -77.83 -53.44
C ASP A 235 47.02 -78.28 -54.56
N THR A 236 47.48 -79.54 -54.55
CA THR A 236 48.39 -80.10 -55.57
C THR A 236 47.66 -80.54 -56.85
N HIS A 237 46.37 -80.87 -56.78
CA HIS A 237 45.56 -81.15 -57.98
C HIS A 237 44.93 -79.88 -58.60
N SER A 238 44.72 -78.82 -57.82
CA SER A 238 44.15 -77.56 -58.31
C SER A 238 45.04 -76.77 -59.30
N ALA A 239 46.19 -77.30 -59.70
CA ALA A 239 47.04 -76.73 -60.76
C ALA A 239 46.47 -76.93 -62.19
N THR A 240 45.51 -77.84 -62.39
CA THR A 240 44.97 -78.18 -63.74
C THR A 240 43.44 -78.11 -63.85
N SER A 241 42.70 -78.14 -62.75
CA SER A 241 41.24 -78.03 -62.77
C SER A 241 40.76 -76.58 -62.90
N ALA A 242 40.21 -76.22 -64.05
CA ALA A 242 39.74 -74.87 -64.37
C ALA A 242 38.43 -74.46 -63.64
N SER A 243 38.48 -74.30 -62.31
CA SER A 243 37.34 -73.80 -61.51
C SER A 243 37.77 -72.88 -60.37
N ALA A 244 38.38 -71.75 -60.71
CA ALA A 244 38.61 -70.64 -59.78
C ALA A 244 37.29 -69.93 -59.43
N SER A 245 36.48 -70.54 -58.57
CA SER A 245 35.27 -69.94 -58.02
C SER A 245 35.62 -68.75 -57.11
N ALA A 246 34.79 -67.71 -57.12
CA ALA A 246 35.16 -66.41 -56.54
C ALA A 246 34.80 -66.28 -55.05
N ALA A 247 35.72 -66.66 -54.14
CA ALA A 247 35.44 -66.63 -52.70
C ALA A 247 36.65 -66.37 -51.74
N ALA A 248 37.54 -65.39 -52.02
CA ALA A 248 38.35 -64.74 -50.97
C ALA A 248 39.12 -63.49 -51.49
N PRO A 249 39.00 -62.30 -50.85
CA PRO A 249 39.93 -61.20 -51.09
C PRO A 249 41.27 -61.46 -50.39
N GLY A 250 42.32 -61.79 -51.16
CA GLY A 250 43.71 -61.90 -50.68
C GLY A 250 44.24 -63.31 -50.42
N GLY A 251 43.43 -64.37 -50.61
CA GLY A 251 43.83 -65.75 -50.29
C GLY A 251 44.50 -66.55 -51.42
N ALA A 252 44.48 -66.06 -52.67
CA ALA A 252 44.99 -66.82 -53.82
C ALA A 252 46.54 -66.89 -53.80
N VAL A 253 47.08 -68.06 -53.45
CA VAL A 253 48.51 -68.34 -53.60
C VAL A 253 48.86 -68.27 -55.10
N ASN A 254 49.80 -67.39 -55.46
CA ASN A 254 50.27 -67.31 -56.84
C ASN A 254 50.93 -68.66 -57.21
N PRO A 255 50.44 -69.40 -58.23
CA PRO A 255 50.96 -70.72 -58.58
C PRO A 255 52.45 -70.70 -58.93
N ILE A 256 52.92 -69.65 -59.62
CA ILE A 256 54.34 -69.45 -59.94
C ILE A 256 55.16 -69.31 -58.65
N ARG A 257 54.64 -68.61 -57.63
CA ARG A 257 55.31 -68.48 -56.32
C ARG A 257 55.37 -69.81 -55.56
N ARG A 258 54.35 -70.67 -55.70
CA ARG A 258 54.37 -72.02 -55.12
C ARG A 258 55.37 -72.93 -55.84
N MET A 259 55.33 -72.98 -57.17
CA MET A 259 56.29 -73.73 -57.99
C MET A 259 57.73 -73.28 -57.72
N PHE A 260 57.96 -71.97 -57.55
CA PHE A 260 59.27 -71.42 -57.17
C PHE A 260 59.70 -71.90 -55.78
N ALA A 261 58.80 -71.90 -54.79
CA ALA A 261 59.10 -72.39 -53.44
C ALA A 261 59.36 -73.91 -53.41
N GLU A 262 58.72 -74.68 -54.29
CA GLU A 262 58.98 -76.11 -54.48
C GLU A 262 60.34 -76.35 -55.16
N GLN A 263 60.66 -75.57 -56.20
CA GLN A 263 61.97 -75.60 -56.88
C GLN A 263 63.12 -75.22 -55.95
N VAL A 264 62.97 -74.14 -55.17
CA VAL A 264 63.96 -73.72 -54.16
C VAL A 264 64.11 -74.79 -53.07
N ARG A 265 63.03 -75.45 -52.65
CA ARG A 265 63.11 -76.57 -51.70
C ARG A 265 63.81 -77.80 -52.29
N ALA A 266 63.67 -78.05 -53.58
CA ALA A 266 64.38 -79.13 -54.28
C ALA A 266 65.88 -78.85 -54.36
N GLY A 267 66.27 -77.69 -54.93
CA GLY A 267 67.68 -77.28 -55.03
C GLY A 267 68.36 -77.16 -53.66
N TYR A 268 67.66 -76.65 -52.64
CA TYR A 268 68.21 -76.57 -51.28
C TYR A 268 68.37 -77.94 -50.59
N ARG A 269 67.72 -79.01 -51.07
CA ARG A 269 68.02 -80.37 -50.59
C ARG A 269 69.34 -80.90 -51.15
N VAL A 270 69.59 -80.67 -52.44
CA VAL A 270 70.83 -81.04 -53.14
C VAL A 270 72.02 -80.26 -52.56
N PHE A 271 71.87 -78.96 -52.35
CA PHE A 271 72.87 -78.14 -51.65
C PHE A 271 73.18 -78.67 -50.23
N MET A 272 72.18 -79.22 -49.52
CA MET A 272 72.35 -79.74 -48.16
C MET A 272 72.74 -81.23 -48.10
N SER A 273 72.95 -81.90 -49.25
CA SER A 273 73.61 -83.22 -49.32
C SER A 273 75.11 -83.13 -49.65
N GLU A 274 75.65 -81.93 -49.87
CA GLU A 274 77.06 -81.68 -50.27
C GLU A 274 77.43 -82.34 -51.62
N GLU A 275 76.43 -82.66 -52.45
CA GLU A 275 76.56 -83.29 -53.77
C GLU A 275 76.84 -82.25 -54.87
N ASP A 276 77.96 -81.52 -54.76
CA ASP A 276 78.45 -80.57 -55.77
C ASP A 276 79.12 -81.30 -56.96
N ASP A 277 78.35 -82.09 -57.70
CA ASP A 277 78.80 -82.76 -58.94
C ASP A 277 78.08 -82.24 -60.21
N ALA A 278 78.67 -82.53 -61.38
CA ALA A 278 78.15 -82.04 -62.65
C ALA A 278 76.76 -82.63 -63.04
N ALA A 279 76.33 -83.74 -62.42
CA ALA A 279 74.99 -84.29 -62.60
C ALA A 279 73.96 -83.57 -61.71
N ALA A 280 74.34 -83.17 -60.50
CA ALA A 280 73.55 -82.32 -59.60
C ALA A 280 73.36 -80.90 -60.17
N GLU A 281 74.41 -80.31 -60.76
CA GLU A 281 74.30 -79.04 -61.50
C GLU A 281 73.35 -79.17 -62.70
N ALA A 282 73.54 -80.19 -63.55
CA ALA A 282 72.70 -80.41 -64.74
C ALA A 282 71.24 -80.69 -64.37
N GLY A 283 70.98 -81.48 -63.33
CA GLY A 283 69.64 -81.74 -62.80
C GLY A 283 68.97 -80.48 -62.25
N SER A 284 69.73 -79.63 -61.56
CA SER A 284 69.25 -78.34 -61.05
C SER A 284 68.90 -77.36 -62.17
N HIS A 285 69.72 -77.33 -63.23
CA HIS A 285 69.45 -76.55 -64.45
C HIS A 285 68.17 -77.04 -65.16
N ALA A 286 68.05 -78.34 -65.44
CA ALA A 286 66.87 -78.90 -66.11
C ALA A 286 65.57 -78.65 -65.33
N ALA A 287 65.61 -78.73 -63.99
CA ALA A 287 64.48 -78.41 -63.13
C ALA A 287 64.13 -76.90 -63.15
N MET A 288 65.12 -76.01 -63.30
CA MET A 288 64.89 -74.57 -63.48
C MET A 288 64.28 -74.25 -64.85
N GLU A 289 64.75 -74.88 -65.93
CA GLU A 289 64.16 -74.75 -67.27
C GLU A 289 62.70 -75.21 -67.28
N GLU A 290 62.38 -76.31 -66.60
CA GLU A 290 60.99 -76.74 -66.45
C GLU A 290 60.16 -75.74 -65.60
N PHE A 291 60.72 -75.19 -64.53
CA PHE A 291 60.05 -74.14 -63.75
C PHE A 291 59.70 -72.92 -64.63
N VAL A 292 60.62 -72.45 -65.48
CA VAL A 292 60.37 -71.34 -66.43
C VAL A 292 59.27 -71.73 -67.42
N ARG A 293 59.43 -72.87 -68.11
CA ARG A 293 58.46 -73.39 -69.10
C ARG A 293 57.04 -73.51 -68.55
N ARG A 294 56.90 -74.01 -67.32
CA ARG A 294 55.59 -74.12 -66.63
C ARG A 294 55.06 -72.73 -66.23
N SER A 295 55.93 -71.81 -65.84
CA SER A 295 55.55 -70.45 -65.43
C SER A 295 55.04 -69.60 -66.60
N ASP A 296 55.70 -69.67 -67.76
CA ASP A 296 55.25 -68.96 -68.97
C ASP A 296 53.87 -69.44 -69.44
N ALA A 297 53.61 -70.75 -69.41
CA ALA A 297 52.29 -71.31 -69.73
C ALA A 297 51.17 -70.77 -68.81
N VAL A 298 51.48 -70.51 -67.53
CA VAL A 298 50.55 -69.86 -66.58
C VAL A 298 50.39 -68.37 -66.90
N LEU A 299 51.48 -67.66 -67.22
CA LEU A 299 51.41 -66.25 -67.65
C LEU A 299 50.56 -66.09 -68.91
N ASP A 300 50.63 -67.02 -69.86
CA ASP A 300 49.84 -67.00 -71.09
C ASP A 300 48.36 -67.38 -70.90
N ASP A 301 48.00 -68.21 -69.92
CA ASP A 301 46.60 -68.31 -69.48
C ASP A 301 46.08 -66.99 -68.91
N VAL A 302 46.87 -66.36 -68.02
CA VAL A 302 46.50 -65.07 -67.40
C VAL A 302 46.37 -63.96 -68.46
N ARG A 303 47.30 -63.86 -69.42
CA ARG A 303 47.24 -62.93 -70.56
C ARG A 303 45.98 -63.16 -71.40
N ARG A 304 45.66 -64.41 -71.78
CA ARG A 304 44.43 -64.75 -72.53
C ARG A 304 43.16 -64.38 -71.76
N ARG A 305 43.11 -64.65 -70.46
CA ARG A 305 41.94 -64.34 -69.61
C ARG A 305 41.79 -62.85 -69.31
N ILE A 306 42.87 -62.06 -69.35
CA ILE A 306 42.81 -60.59 -69.35
C ILE A 306 42.23 -60.08 -70.66
N ALA A 307 42.72 -60.56 -71.82
CA ALA A 307 42.22 -60.16 -73.13
C ALA A 307 40.72 -60.46 -73.31
N GLN A 308 40.27 -61.67 -72.95
CA GLN A 308 38.84 -62.03 -72.96
C GLN A 308 37.97 -61.12 -72.06
N LYS A 309 38.49 -60.70 -70.90
CA LYS A 309 37.78 -59.76 -70.01
C LYS A 309 37.73 -58.36 -70.62
N GLN A 310 38.80 -57.88 -71.24
CA GLN A 310 38.85 -56.58 -71.91
C GLN A 310 37.88 -56.54 -73.09
N GLU A 311 37.89 -57.55 -73.95
CA GLU A 311 36.97 -57.68 -75.09
C GLU A 311 35.51 -57.79 -74.63
N ARG A 312 35.22 -58.52 -73.54
CA ARG A 312 33.88 -58.53 -72.92
C ARG A 312 33.48 -57.15 -72.36
N VAL A 313 34.39 -56.40 -71.74
CA VAL A 313 34.12 -55.04 -71.25
C VAL A 313 33.84 -54.10 -72.41
N GLN A 314 34.62 -54.15 -73.50
CA GLN A 314 34.39 -53.37 -74.71
C GLN A 314 33.04 -53.70 -75.35
N ARG A 315 32.68 -54.99 -75.46
CA ARG A 315 31.36 -55.42 -75.96
C ARG A 315 30.21 -54.93 -75.09
N LEU A 316 30.36 -54.92 -73.77
CA LEU A 316 29.35 -54.35 -72.85
C LEU A 316 29.26 -52.82 -72.94
N GLN A 317 30.40 -52.12 -73.07
CA GLN A 317 30.43 -50.67 -73.29
C GLN A 317 29.76 -50.28 -74.61
N GLU A 318 29.99 -51.05 -75.68
CA GLU A 318 29.34 -50.80 -76.98
C GLU A 318 27.85 -51.12 -76.94
N GLN A 319 27.42 -52.19 -76.25
CA GLN A 319 26.00 -52.45 -76.00
C GLN A 319 25.32 -51.30 -75.23
N VAL A 320 26.00 -50.73 -74.23
CA VAL A 320 25.50 -49.53 -73.52
C VAL A 320 25.46 -48.30 -74.44
N ARG A 321 26.44 -48.12 -75.34
CA ARG A 321 26.48 -47.01 -76.31
C ARG A 321 25.41 -47.12 -77.41
N GLN A 322 25.09 -48.35 -77.83
CA GLN A 322 24.07 -48.63 -78.86
C GLN A 322 22.63 -48.65 -78.31
N ALA A 323 22.45 -48.85 -76.99
CA ALA A 323 21.15 -48.85 -76.33
C ALA A 323 20.50 -47.45 -76.29
N LYS A 324 19.84 -47.06 -77.38
CA LYS A 324 19.05 -45.82 -77.46
C LYS A 324 17.70 -45.96 -76.74
N GLY A 325 17.70 -45.67 -75.45
CA GLY A 325 16.51 -45.57 -74.61
C GLY A 325 16.89 -45.40 -73.14
N PRO A 326 15.96 -45.01 -72.25
CA PRO A 326 16.23 -45.01 -70.83
C PRO A 326 16.60 -46.42 -70.37
N SER A 327 17.64 -46.52 -69.56
CA SER A 327 18.10 -47.78 -68.97
C SER A 327 16.94 -48.49 -68.24
N ARG A 328 16.98 -49.82 -68.19
CA ARG A 328 16.02 -50.60 -67.37
C ARG A 328 15.99 -50.12 -65.92
N LEU A 329 17.12 -49.61 -65.41
CA LEU A 329 17.19 -48.95 -64.10
C LEU A 329 16.41 -47.64 -64.06
N GLU A 330 16.60 -46.77 -65.05
CA GLU A 330 15.93 -45.46 -65.15
C GLU A 330 14.42 -45.61 -65.34
N ALA A 331 13.97 -46.56 -66.16
CA ALA A 331 12.56 -46.90 -66.31
C ALA A 331 11.93 -47.39 -64.98
N VAL A 332 12.67 -48.19 -64.19
CA VAL A 332 12.24 -48.63 -62.85
C VAL A 332 12.25 -47.48 -61.85
N VAL A 333 13.23 -46.56 -61.92
CA VAL A 333 13.29 -45.36 -61.07
C VAL A 333 12.15 -44.39 -61.38
N ALA A 334 11.86 -44.14 -62.66
CA ALA A 334 10.72 -43.32 -63.10
C ALA A 334 9.39 -43.93 -62.65
N ARG A 335 9.21 -45.26 -62.82
CA ARG A 335 8.02 -45.97 -62.32
C ARG A 335 7.90 -45.89 -60.79
N ARG A 336 9.01 -46.01 -60.06
CA ARG A 336 9.03 -45.83 -58.60
C ARG A 336 8.63 -44.40 -58.21
N ALA A 337 9.12 -43.38 -58.91
CA ALA A 337 8.77 -41.99 -58.65
C ALA A 337 7.27 -41.70 -58.89
N ALA A 338 6.70 -42.25 -59.96
CA ALA A 338 5.25 -42.19 -60.23
C ALA A 338 4.43 -42.83 -59.10
N VAL A 339 4.74 -44.07 -58.72
CA VAL A 339 4.05 -44.78 -57.63
C VAL A 339 4.19 -44.05 -56.29
N VAL A 340 5.36 -43.48 -55.97
CA VAL A 340 5.54 -42.67 -54.74
C VAL A 340 4.68 -41.40 -54.76
N LYS A 341 4.53 -40.75 -55.91
CA LYS A 341 3.62 -39.59 -56.07
C LYS A 341 2.15 -40.00 -55.88
N GLU A 342 1.71 -41.08 -56.53
CA GLU A 342 0.36 -41.63 -56.40
C GLU A 342 0.03 -42.04 -54.95
N VAL A 343 0.97 -42.68 -54.24
CA VAL A 343 0.83 -43.03 -52.82
C VAL A 343 0.68 -41.77 -51.97
N GLY A 344 1.53 -40.74 -52.15
CA GLY A 344 1.41 -39.47 -51.41
C GLY A 344 0.09 -38.72 -51.69
N GLU A 345 -0.46 -38.84 -52.90
CA GLU A 345 -1.77 -38.28 -53.28
C GLU A 345 -2.95 -39.12 -52.73
N ALA A 346 -2.77 -40.43 -52.56
CA ALA A 346 -3.73 -41.29 -51.87
C ALA A 346 -3.71 -41.05 -50.35
N GLU A 347 -2.53 -40.92 -49.73
CA GLU A 347 -2.38 -40.62 -48.30
C GLU A 347 -2.99 -39.28 -47.92
N ARG A 348 -2.80 -38.23 -48.74
CA ARG A 348 -3.44 -36.92 -48.54
C ARG A 348 -4.97 -37.02 -48.57
N ARG A 349 -5.53 -37.69 -49.58
CA ARG A 349 -6.99 -37.93 -49.67
C ARG A 349 -7.51 -38.75 -48.48
N ALA A 350 -6.77 -39.77 -48.05
CA ALA A 350 -7.12 -40.56 -46.88
C ALA A 350 -7.04 -39.75 -45.58
N ALA A 351 -6.08 -38.82 -45.45
CA ALA A 351 -5.98 -37.92 -44.30
C ALA A 351 -7.15 -36.92 -44.27
N GLN A 352 -7.48 -36.30 -45.41
CA GLN A 352 -8.64 -35.42 -45.56
C GLN A 352 -9.94 -36.15 -45.20
N ALA A 353 -10.21 -37.30 -45.82
CA ALA A 353 -11.42 -38.08 -45.54
C ALA A 353 -11.51 -38.55 -44.08
N ARG A 354 -10.37 -38.78 -43.39
CA ARG A 354 -10.35 -39.07 -41.93
C ARG A 354 -10.68 -37.85 -41.08
N ALA A 355 -10.28 -36.64 -41.50
CA ALA A 355 -10.64 -35.40 -40.82
C ALA A 355 -12.14 -35.10 -40.99
N GLU A 356 -12.63 -35.11 -42.24
CA GLU A 356 -14.05 -34.95 -42.58
C GLU A 356 -14.93 -35.96 -41.85
N ARG A 357 -14.55 -37.25 -41.80
CA ARG A 357 -15.29 -38.27 -41.04
C ARG A 357 -15.33 -37.96 -39.54
N LYS A 358 -14.25 -37.44 -38.96
CA LYS A 358 -14.19 -37.07 -37.53
C LYS A 358 -15.07 -35.86 -37.22
N GLU A 359 -15.11 -34.86 -38.09
CA GLU A 359 -15.98 -33.70 -37.95
C GLU A 359 -17.46 -34.09 -38.09
N LEU A 360 -17.79 -34.95 -39.06
CA LEU A 360 -19.13 -35.52 -39.21
C LEU A 360 -19.53 -36.39 -38.01
N GLU A 361 -18.63 -37.22 -37.47
CA GLU A 361 -18.87 -37.99 -36.25
C GLU A 361 -19.17 -37.09 -35.05
N ALA A 362 -18.39 -36.01 -34.86
CA ALA A 362 -18.60 -35.06 -33.77
C ALA A 362 -19.93 -34.30 -33.89
N ALA A 363 -20.25 -33.80 -35.10
CA ALA A 363 -21.51 -33.11 -35.37
C ALA A 363 -22.73 -34.05 -35.23
N LEU A 364 -22.57 -35.33 -35.58
CA LEU A 364 -23.63 -36.34 -35.44
C LEU A 364 -23.89 -36.69 -33.96
N GLU A 365 -22.86 -36.79 -33.13
CA GLU A 365 -23.02 -36.95 -31.67
C GLU A 365 -23.63 -35.70 -31.00
N GLU A 366 -23.23 -34.49 -31.40
CA GLU A 366 -23.87 -33.24 -30.94
C GLU A 366 -25.37 -33.25 -31.26
N LYS A 367 -25.73 -33.58 -32.52
CA LYS A 367 -27.13 -33.65 -32.98
C LYS A 367 -27.91 -34.80 -32.34
N ARG A 368 -27.26 -35.91 -31.96
CA ARG A 368 -27.86 -36.97 -31.13
C ARG A 368 -28.18 -36.47 -29.73
N ALA A 369 -27.25 -35.78 -29.07
CA ALA A 369 -27.46 -35.22 -27.73
C ALA A 369 -28.58 -34.16 -27.71
N GLU A 370 -28.57 -33.24 -28.67
CA GLU A 370 -29.60 -32.20 -28.86
C GLU A 370 -30.99 -32.81 -29.13
N LEU A 371 -31.05 -33.91 -29.88
CA LEU A 371 -32.29 -34.65 -30.16
C LEU A 371 -32.80 -35.43 -28.94
N GLU A 372 -31.93 -36.01 -28.12
CA GLU A 372 -32.31 -36.63 -26.85
C GLU A 372 -32.75 -35.61 -25.79
N GLU A 373 -32.13 -34.43 -25.72
CA GLU A 373 -32.60 -33.33 -24.87
C GLU A 373 -34.01 -32.90 -25.29
N ARG A 374 -34.24 -32.67 -26.58
CA ARG A 374 -35.58 -32.34 -27.11
C ARG A 374 -36.61 -33.44 -26.85
N ARG A 375 -36.24 -34.72 -26.96
CA ARG A 375 -37.11 -35.86 -26.59
C ARG A 375 -37.50 -35.82 -25.12
N ARG A 376 -36.54 -35.56 -24.21
CA ARG A 376 -36.81 -35.43 -22.76
C ARG A 376 -37.70 -34.23 -22.47
N ALA A 377 -37.43 -33.07 -23.07
CA ALA A 377 -38.24 -31.86 -22.91
C ALA A 377 -39.67 -32.06 -23.46
N ALA A 378 -39.84 -32.73 -24.60
CA ALA A 378 -41.15 -33.07 -25.16
C ALA A 378 -41.91 -34.08 -24.29
N ALA A 379 -41.23 -35.10 -23.74
CA ALA A 379 -41.82 -36.06 -22.82
C ALA A 379 -42.27 -35.39 -21.51
N ALA A 380 -41.43 -34.52 -20.93
CA ALA A 380 -41.77 -33.75 -19.73
C ALA A 380 -42.99 -32.84 -19.97
N LYS A 381 -43.01 -32.07 -21.07
CA LYS A 381 -44.17 -31.24 -21.46
C LYS A 381 -45.42 -32.08 -21.73
N LYS A 382 -45.30 -33.28 -22.28
CA LYS A 382 -46.44 -34.19 -22.49
C LYS A 382 -46.99 -34.73 -21.16
N ALA A 383 -46.13 -35.09 -20.21
CA ALA A 383 -46.52 -35.51 -18.87
C ALA A 383 -47.17 -34.36 -18.07
N GLU A 384 -46.62 -33.15 -18.15
CA GLU A 384 -47.22 -31.96 -17.56
C GLU A 384 -48.58 -31.64 -18.18
N ASN A 385 -48.70 -31.65 -19.51
CA ASN A 385 -49.97 -31.40 -20.19
C ASN A 385 -51.02 -32.46 -19.83
N ALA A 386 -50.63 -33.74 -19.67
CA ALA A 386 -51.51 -34.79 -19.16
C ALA A 386 -51.95 -34.54 -17.71
N ARG A 387 -51.02 -34.13 -16.82
CA ARG A 387 -51.34 -33.76 -15.42
C ARG A 387 -52.30 -32.56 -15.36
N LEU A 388 -52.08 -31.55 -16.20
CA LEU A 388 -52.94 -30.36 -16.27
C LEU A 388 -54.33 -30.69 -16.82
N ARG A 389 -54.42 -31.54 -17.86
CA ARG A 389 -55.72 -32.04 -18.36
C ARG A 389 -56.48 -32.80 -17.28
N ALA A 390 -55.83 -33.77 -16.63
CA ALA A 390 -56.44 -34.54 -15.54
C ALA A 390 -56.90 -33.64 -14.37
N ALA A 391 -56.14 -32.58 -14.06
CA ALA A 391 -56.53 -31.61 -13.03
C ALA A 391 -57.74 -30.74 -13.45
N VAL A 392 -57.84 -30.31 -14.71
CA VAL A 392 -58.98 -29.56 -15.24
C VAL A 392 -60.23 -30.46 -15.36
N GLU A 393 -60.05 -31.70 -15.80
CA GLU A 393 -61.11 -32.71 -15.91
C GLU A 393 -61.66 -33.07 -14.52
N ALA A 394 -60.79 -33.26 -13.52
CA ALA A 394 -61.18 -33.46 -12.12
C ALA A 394 -61.84 -32.24 -11.46
N GLN A 395 -61.68 -31.03 -12.00
CA GLN A 395 -62.41 -29.83 -11.55
C GLN A 395 -63.85 -29.77 -12.09
N GLY A 396 -64.23 -30.62 -13.06
CA GLY A 396 -65.62 -30.77 -13.54
C GLY A 396 -66.20 -29.53 -14.24
N VAL A 397 -65.36 -28.56 -14.63
CA VAL A 397 -65.79 -27.26 -15.14
C VAL A 397 -66.26 -27.37 -16.58
N THR A 398 -67.54 -27.10 -16.83
CA THR A 398 -68.12 -27.07 -18.19
C THR A 398 -67.74 -25.78 -18.94
N ALA A 399 -67.79 -25.78 -20.27
CA ALA A 399 -67.45 -24.59 -21.07
C ALA A 399 -68.28 -23.34 -20.68
N ALA A 400 -69.58 -23.52 -20.44
CA ALA A 400 -70.48 -22.46 -19.96
C ALA A 400 -70.18 -21.99 -18.51
N GLU A 401 -69.44 -22.77 -17.72
CA GLU A 401 -68.91 -22.32 -16.43
C GLU A 401 -67.63 -21.49 -16.63
N VAL A 402 -66.76 -21.86 -17.58
CA VAL A 402 -65.58 -21.04 -17.94
C VAL A 402 -66.00 -19.67 -18.45
N GLU A 403 -67.01 -19.58 -19.32
CA GLU A 403 -67.52 -18.30 -19.84
C GLU A 403 -68.17 -17.44 -18.75
N ARG A 404 -68.91 -18.05 -17.81
CA ARG A 404 -69.42 -17.36 -16.61
C ARG A 404 -68.29 -16.89 -15.69
N MET A 405 -67.25 -17.68 -15.48
CA MET A 405 -66.06 -17.25 -14.72
C MET A 405 -65.31 -16.11 -15.41
N MET A 406 -65.19 -16.12 -16.75
CA MET A 406 -64.52 -15.03 -17.49
C MET A 406 -65.31 -13.72 -17.45
N THR A 407 -66.63 -13.77 -17.60
CA THR A 407 -67.50 -12.59 -17.49
C THR A 407 -67.53 -12.03 -16.06
N LEU A 408 -67.67 -12.87 -15.04
CA LEU A 408 -67.55 -12.47 -13.63
C LEU A 408 -66.16 -11.92 -13.28
N LYS A 409 -65.09 -12.44 -13.89
CA LYS A 409 -63.72 -11.93 -13.74
C LYS A 409 -63.57 -10.55 -14.39
N ALA A 410 -64.14 -10.33 -15.57
CA ALA A 410 -64.13 -9.03 -16.23
C ALA A 410 -64.86 -7.98 -15.40
N GLN A 411 -66.08 -8.29 -14.93
CA GLN A 411 -66.85 -7.44 -14.02
C GLN A 411 -66.10 -7.14 -12.71
N ARG A 412 -65.42 -8.14 -12.12
CA ARG A 412 -64.60 -7.93 -10.91
C ARG A 412 -63.36 -7.07 -11.16
N GLU A 413 -62.72 -7.16 -12.32
CA GLU A 413 -61.60 -6.28 -12.67
C GLU A 413 -62.06 -4.85 -12.94
N GLU A 414 -63.22 -4.66 -13.56
CA GLU A 414 -63.84 -3.35 -13.75
C GLU A 414 -64.23 -2.71 -12.41
N ALA A 415 -64.95 -3.44 -11.55
CA ALA A 415 -65.26 -3.00 -10.19
C ALA A 415 -63.99 -2.69 -9.37
N ARG A 416 -62.94 -3.51 -9.49
CA ARG A 416 -61.64 -3.26 -8.84
C ARG A 416 -60.98 -1.98 -9.36
N ARG A 417 -61.04 -1.69 -10.66
CA ARG A 417 -60.55 -0.43 -11.23
C ARG A 417 -61.36 0.78 -10.73
N ALA A 418 -62.68 0.67 -10.68
CA ALA A 418 -63.55 1.72 -10.14
C ALA A 418 -63.25 2.02 -8.67
N VAL A 419 -63.14 0.99 -7.82
CA VAL A 419 -62.77 1.14 -6.39
C VAL A 419 -61.35 1.72 -6.24
N MET A 420 -60.39 1.30 -7.06
CA MET A 420 -59.03 1.87 -7.03
C MET A 420 -58.95 3.31 -7.55
N ALA A 421 -59.88 3.74 -8.42
CA ALA A 421 -60.01 5.13 -8.84
C ALA A 421 -60.65 5.98 -7.74
N ALA A 422 -61.78 5.54 -7.18
CA ALA A 422 -62.44 6.21 -6.06
C ALA A 422 -61.50 6.37 -4.84
N ARG A 423 -60.74 5.31 -4.50
CA ARG A 423 -59.70 5.38 -3.47
C ARG A 423 -58.68 6.48 -3.75
N LYS A 424 -58.21 6.64 -4.99
CA LYS A 424 -57.21 7.66 -5.34
C LYS A 424 -57.75 9.09 -5.24
N GLU A 425 -59.03 9.31 -5.51
CA GLU A 425 -59.62 10.64 -5.29
C GLU A 425 -59.78 10.93 -3.79
N VAL A 426 -60.25 9.95 -2.99
CA VAL A 426 -60.28 10.08 -1.53
C VAL A 426 -58.89 10.28 -0.92
N GLU A 427 -57.85 9.63 -1.46
CA GLU A 427 -56.45 9.84 -1.04
C GLU A 427 -55.93 11.24 -1.39
N LYS A 428 -56.35 11.84 -2.51
CA LYS A 428 -56.05 13.24 -2.84
C LYS A 428 -56.78 14.21 -1.92
N GLU A 429 -58.06 13.96 -1.63
CA GLU A 429 -58.88 14.78 -0.74
C GLU A 429 -58.33 14.75 0.70
N ALA A 430 -57.98 13.56 1.20
CA ALA A 430 -57.31 13.38 2.48
C ALA A 430 -55.97 14.11 2.53
N TRP A 431 -55.11 13.94 1.52
CA TRP A 431 -53.81 14.65 1.46
C TRP A 431 -53.97 16.17 1.38
N ALA A 432 -54.95 16.69 0.64
CA ALA A 432 -55.25 18.11 0.59
C ALA A 432 -55.72 18.64 1.96
N ALA A 433 -56.52 17.86 2.69
CA ALA A 433 -56.92 18.18 4.06
C ALA A 433 -55.73 18.12 5.04
N GLU A 434 -54.85 17.12 4.94
CA GLU A 434 -53.61 17.04 5.74
C GLU A 434 -52.70 18.27 5.52
N VAL A 435 -52.53 18.70 4.27
CA VAL A 435 -51.75 19.90 3.92
C VAL A 435 -52.39 21.17 4.50
N GLU A 436 -53.71 21.32 4.43
CA GLU A 436 -54.40 22.48 5.00
C GLU A 436 -54.38 22.47 6.55
N VAL A 437 -54.52 21.31 7.19
CA VAL A 437 -54.35 21.16 8.64
C VAL A 437 -52.92 21.53 9.05
N ALA A 438 -51.90 21.02 8.36
CA ALA A 438 -50.50 21.37 8.64
C ALA A 438 -50.25 22.89 8.45
N ARG A 439 -50.85 23.50 7.43
CA ARG A 439 -50.79 24.96 7.19
C ARG A 439 -51.43 25.76 8.33
N LEU A 440 -52.55 25.29 8.88
CA LEU A 440 -53.25 25.91 10.01
C LEU A 440 -52.49 25.73 11.33
N VAL A 441 -51.96 24.54 11.60
CA VAL A 441 -51.12 24.27 12.79
C VAL A 441 -49.89 25.18 12.81
N ALA A 442 -49.19 25.31 11.67
CA ALA A 442 -48.04 26.22 11.55
C ALA A 442 -48.41 27.71 11.80
N GLN A 443 -49.65 28.12 11.49
CA GLN A 443 -50.14 29.47 11.83
C GLN A 443 -50.43 29.63 13.33
N VAL A 444 -50.92 28.58 14.01
CA VAL A 444 -51.13 28.57 15.47
C VAL A 444 -49.78 28.60 16.20
N GLU A 445 -48.80 27.79 15.77
CA GLU A 445 -47.43 27.80 16.31
C GLU A 445 -46.76 29.17 16.13
N ALA A 446 -46.84 29.76 14.93
CA ALA A 446 -46.29 31.08 14.66
C ALA A 446 -46.93 32.18 15.54
N GLY A 447 -48.26 32.15 15.71
CA GLY A 447 -48.97 33.09 16.59
C GLY A 447 -48.60 32.92 18.07
N ALA A 448 -48.44 31.69 18.54
CA ALA A 448 -47.96 31.40 19.90
C ALA A 448 -46.50 31.88 20.09
N HIS A 449 -45.62 31.66 19.12
CA HIS A 449 -44.25 32.17 19.15
C HIS A 449 -44.18 33.71 19.15
N GLU A 450 -44.98 34.40 18.34
CA GLU A 450 -45.05 35.87 18.36
C GLU A 450 -45.56 36.38 19.71
N PHE A 451 -46.64 35.80 20.24
CA PHE A 451 -47.19 36.16 21.54
C PHE A 451 -46.18 35.95 22.67
N ASN A 452 -45.52 34.79 22.72
CA ASN A 452 -44.50 34.47 23.71
C ASN A 452 -43.29 35.42 23.61
N ALA A 453 -42.86 35.76 22.39
CA ALA A 453 -41.77 36.73 22.17
C ALA A 453 -42.15 38.15 22.62
N LEU A 454 -43.39 38.58 22.39
CA LEU A 454 -43.92 39.86 22.90
C LEU A 454 -44.04 39.84 24.43
N ALA A 455 -44.54 38.76 25.02
CA ALA A 455 -44.67 38.59 26.46
C ALA A 455 -43.30 38.62 27.17
N ALA A 456 -42.30 37.94 26.62
CA ALA A 456 -40.91 38.00 27.10
C ALA A 456 -40.32 39.42 26.99
N ARG A 457 -40.46 40.09 25.83
CA ARG A 457 -40.03 41.49 25.64
C ARG A 457 -40.70 42.46 26.63
N ARG A 458 -41.95 42.20 27.02
CA ARG A 458 -42.73 42.97 28.01
C ARG A 458 -42.55 42.49 29.45
N LYS A 459 -41.67 41.52 29.72
CA LYS A 459 -41.38 40.96 31.06
C LYS A 459 -42.64 40.43 31.77
N LEU A 460 -43.45 39.68 31.02
CA LEU A 460 -44.60 38.89 31.46
C LEU A 460 -44.28 37.38 31.54
N VAL A 461 -43.17 36.94 30.95
CA VAL A 461 -42.66 35.56 31.01
C VAL A 461 -41.16 35.62 31.35
N PRO A 462 -40.62 34.78 32.25
CA PRO A 462 -41.31 33.79 33.09
C PRO A 462 -42.25 34.38 34.16
N GLU A 463 -42.90 33.54 34.96
CA GLU A 463 -43.83 33.91 36.05
C GLU A 463 -43.24 34.90 37.08
N THR A 464 -41.92 34.84 37.25
CA THR A 464 -41.12 35.69 38.15
C THR A 464 -40.79 37.07 37.54
N ALA A 465 -41.20 37.33 36.29
CA ALA A 465 -40.90 38.58 35.61
C ALA A 465 -41.70 39.77 36.16
N LYS A 466 -41.13 40.97 36.02
CA LYS A 466 -41.57 42.20 36.72
C LYS A 466 -43.07 42.56 36.57
N HIS A 467 -43.72 42.12 35.50
CA HIS A 467 -45.12 42.41 35.22
C HIS A 467 -46.01 41.15 35.19
N ALA A 468 -45.45 39.96 35.44
CA ALA A 468 -46.16 38.69 35.44
C ALA A 468 -47.00 38.48 36.71
N HIS A 469 -46.57 39.03 37.85
CA HIS A 469 -47.29 38.94 39.14
C HIS A 469 -47.62 37.49 39.57
N GLY A 470 -46.77 36.51 39.22
CA GLY A 470 -46.96 35.10 39.57
C GLY A 470 -47.91 34.33 38.65
N MET A 471 -48.38 34.93 37.55
CA MET A 471 -49.19 34.25 36.54
C MET A 471 -48.32 33.80 35.36
N GLN A 472 -48.57 32.61 34.81
CA GLN A 472 -47.88 32.10 33.62
C GLN A 472 -48.57 32.64 32.35
N TYR A 473 -47.82 33.36 31.52
CA TYR A 473 -48.30 33.96 30.25
C TYR A 473 -47.67 33.31 29.00
N ASP A 474 -47.19 32.07 29.10
CA ASP A 474 -46.75 31.32 27.93
C ASP A 474 -47.91 30.55 27.29
N VAL A 475 -47.88 30.48 25.96
CA VAL A 475 -48.74 29.60 25.16
C VAL A 475 -47.87 28.47 24.63
N SER A 476 -48.06 27.27 25.18
CA SER A 476 -47.52 26.03 24.65
C SER A 476 -48.45 25.46 23.59
N VAL A 477 -47.92 25.07 22.43
CA VAL A 477 -48.69 24.40 21.37
C VAL A 477 -48.16 22.97 21.21
N ASN A 478 -49.05 21.99 21.17
CA ASN A 478 -48.75 20.60 20.86
C ASN A 478 -49.28 20.25 19.46
N PRO A 479 -48.45 20.28 18.40
CA PRO A 479 -48.87 20.05 17.02
C PRO A 479 -49.25 18.59 16.69
N ARG A 480 -49.23 17.68 17.68
CA ARG A 480 -49.61 16.25 17.54
C ARG A 480 -50.87 15.86 18.33
N ALA A 481 -51.63 16.84 18.79
CA ALA A 481 -52.87 16.63 19.53
C ALA A 481 -54.08 16.57 18.60
N ASP A 482 -54.91 15.54 18.76
CA ASP A 482 -56.15 15.36 17.99
C ASP A 482 -57.27 16.35 18.40
N THR A 483 -57.22 16.87 19.63
CA THR A 483 -58.20 17.83 20.17
C THR A 483 -57.60 19.22 20.31
N TRP A 484 -58.39 20.27 20.06
CA TRP A 484 -57.97 21.66 20.30
C TRP A 484 -57.58 21.97 21.76
N ALA A 485 -58.16 21.24 22.72
CA ALA A 485 -57.81 21.33 24.13
C ALA A 485 -56.41 20.76 24.39
N ASP A 486 -56.15 19.52 23.96
CA ASP A 486 -54.84 18.86 24.06
C ASP A 486 -53.74 19.60 23.27
N MET A 487 -54.12 20.36 22.22
CA MET A 487 -53.21 21.20 21.42
C MET A 487 -52.74 22.45 22.15
N LEU A 488 -53.52 22.99 23.09
CA LEU A 488 -53.19 24.21 23.86
C LEU A 488 -52.91 23.93 25.35
N GLY A 489 -53.19 22.72 25.82
CA GLY A 489 -53.08 22.30 27.21
C GLY A 489 -54.27 22.74 28.07
N ASP A 490 -54.24 22.38 29.36
CA ASP A 490 -55.34 22.57 30.32
C ASP A 490 -55.73 24.05 30.59
N ARG A 491 -54.99 25.03 30.03
CA ARG A 491 -55.19 26.46 30.25
C ARG A 491 -55.63 27.14 28.97
N HIS A 492 -56.83 27.71 28.97
CA HIS A 492 -57.47 28.24 27.77
C HIS A 492 -56.99 29.69 27.50
N PRO A 493 -56.21 29.99 26.44
CA PRO A 493 -55.56 31.30 26.30
C PRO A 493 -56.54 32.50 26.27
N LYS A 494 -57.75 32.30 25.72
CA LYS A 494 -58.83 33.32 25.70
C LYS A 494 -59.47 33.60 27.06
N ALA A 495 -59.30 32.71 28.06
CA ALA A 495 -59.84 32.84 29.41
C ALA A 495 -58.75 33.31 30.37
N ASP A 496 -57.76 32.44 30.65
CA ASP A 496 -56.83 32.62 31.76
C ASP A 496 -55.80 33.73 31.47
N ILE A 497 -55.08 33.59 30.36
CA ILE A 497 -54.10 34.59 29.88
C ILE A 497 -54.80 35.93 29.61
N ARG A 498 -56.00 35.92 29.02
CA ARG A 498 -56.77 37.14 28.75
C ARG A 498 -57.25 37.83 30.02
N ALA A 499 -57.67 37.09 31.05
CA ALA A 499 -58.06 37.64 32.34
C ALA A 499 -56.84 38.22 33.08
N GLY A 500 -55.70 37.52 33.10
CA GLY A 500 -54.44 38.03 33.64
C GLY A 500 -54.02 39.34 32.96
N LEU A 501 -54.00 39.37 31.62
CA LEU A 501 -53.68 40.57 30.84
C LEU A 501 -54.69 41.71 31.07
N ALA A 502 -55.97 41.43 31.32
CA ALA A 502 -56.96 42.44 31.68
C ALA A 502 -56.70 43.01 33.09
N GLY A 503 -56.25 42.19 34.04
CA GLY A 503 -55.80 42.63 35.37
C GLY A 503 -54.56 43.51 35.30
N VAL A 504 -53.52 43.08 34.57
CA VAL A 504 -52.30 43.87 34.33
C VAL A 504 -52.64 45.19 33.64
N ARG A 505 -53.49 45.15 32.60
CA ARG A 505 -54.00 46.34 31.91
C ARG A 505 -54.66 47.32 32.90
N ARG A 506 -55.66 46.87 33.67
CA ARG A 506 -56.39 47.72 34.62
C ARG A 506 -55.43 48.35 35.65
N ALA A 507 -54.53 47.56 36.23
CA ALA A 507 -53.54 48.04 37.20
C ALA A 507 -52.51 49.04 36.62
N TYR A 508 -52.35 49.10 35.30
CA TYR A 508 -51.54 50.11 34.60
C TYR A 508 -52.36 51.31 34.10
N GLU A 509 -53.62 51.10 33.72
CA GLU A 509 -54.57 52.18 33.40
C GLU A 509 -54.92 53.00 34.66
N GLU A 510 -55.07 52.37 35.83
CA GLU A 510 -55.21 53.03 37.13
C GLU A 510 -53.97 53.85 37.51
N LYS A 511 -52.76 53.29 37.32
CA LYS A 511 -51.49 54.02 37.56
C LYS A 511 -51.30 55.18 36.58
N ARG A 512 -51.75 55.03 35.33
CA ARG A 512 -51.76 56.11 34.34
C ARG A 512 -52.73 57.20 34.77
N ALA A 513 -53.98 56.87 35.10
CA ALA A 513 -54.99 57.84 35.54
C ALA A 513 -54.56 58.59 36.81
N LEU A 514 -53.90 57.92 37.76
CA LEU A 514 -53.32 58.56 38.93
C LEU A 514 -52.20 59.56 38.56
N ARG A 515 -51.33 59.20 37.60
CA ARG A 515 -50.27 60.09 37.10
C ARG A 515 -50.81 61.25 36.29
N GLU A 516 -51.84 61.04 35.48
CA GLU A 516 -52.48 62.10 34.69
C GLU A 516 -53.22 63.10 35.59
N ARG A 517 -53.83 62.64 36.68
CA ARG A 517 -54.35 63.54 37.73
C ARG A 517 -53.24 64.36 38.40
N GLN A 518 -52.12 63.74 38.76
CA GLN A 518 -50.97 64.43 39.34
C GLN A 518 -50.33 65.46 38.38
N VAL A 519 -50.34 65.19 37.08
CA VAL A 519 -49.89 66.14 36.05
C VAL A 519 -50.88 67.29 35.92
N ALA A 520 -52.19 67.02 35.77
CA ALA A 520 -53.21 68.06 35.66
C ALA A 520 -53.30 68.96 36.91
N GLU A 521 -53.09 68.40 38.10
CA GLU A 521 -53.02 69.14 39.37
C GLU A 521 -51.78 70.06 39.43
N ALA A 522 -50.63 69.61 38.94
CA ALA A 522 -49.43 70.44 38.82
C ALA A 522 -49.54 71.49 37.70
N GLU A 523 -50.17 71.17 36.57
CA GLU A 523 -50.44 72.10 35.48
C GLU A 523 -51.40 73.22 35.93
N ALA A 524 -52.46 72.90 36.69
CA ALA A 524 -53.36 73.89 37.27
C ALA A 524 -52.65 74.82 38.29
N GLN A 525 -51.75 74.27 39.13
CA GLN A 525 -50.92 75.08 40.03
C GLN A 525 -49.97 76.01 39.27
N VAL A 526 -49.39 75.55 38.16
CA VAL A 526 -48.55 76.38 37.28
C VAL A 526 -49.36 77.45 36.55
N GLU A 527 -50.57 77.15 36.07
CA GLU A 527 -51.43 78.12 35.40
C GLU A 527 -51.93 79.21 36.38
N GLN A 528 -52.32 78.84 37.60
CA GLN A 528 -52.66 79.80 38.65
C GLN A 528 -51.47 80.72 38.98
N ALA A 529 -50.29 80.14 39.25
CA ALA A 529 -49.07 80.93 39.52
C ALA A 529 -48.66 81.82 38.34
N GLN A 530 -48.93 81.40 37.09
CA GLN A 530 -48.74 82.23 35.91
C GLN A 530 -49.76 83.37 35.78
N SER A 531 -51.01 83.21 36.25
CA SER A 531 -51.96 84.33 36.34
C SER A 531 -51.50 85.33 37.37
N GLU A 532 -51.23 84.88 38.60
CA GLU A 532 -50.75 85.72 39.71
C GLU A 532 -49.48 86.49 39.33
N ALA A 533 -48.55 85.86 38.59
CA ALA A 533 -47.35 86.51 38.06
C ALA A 533 -47.64 87.54 36.94
N LYS A 534 -48.64 87.30 36.07
CA LYS A 534 -49.06 88.28 35.04
C LYS A 534 -49.72 89.49 35.67
N ASP A 535 -50.59 89.28 36.64
CA ASP A 535 -51.31 90.34 37.36
C ASP A 535 -50.33 91.18 38.20
N ALA A 536 -49.37 90.53 38.88
CA ALA A 536 -48.27 91.22 39.56
C ALA A 536 -47.36 92.00 38.59
N HIS A 537 -47.09 91.47 37.40
CA HIS A 537 -46.30 92.17 36.38
C HIS A 537 -47.05 93.39 35.80
N ALA A 538 -48.37 93.27 35.56
CA ALA A 538 -49.21 94.39 35.14
C ALA A 538 -49.28 95.49 36.21
N ALA A 539 -49.42 95.10 37.49
CA ALA A 539 -49.36 96.03 38.62
C ALA A 539 -48.00 96.72 38.72
N ALA A 540 -46.89 95.99 38.54
CA ALA A 540 -45.55 96.56 38.53
C ALA A 540 -45.35 97.57 37.38
N GLN A 541 -45.78 97.25 36.15
CA GLN A 541 -45.74 98.19 35.02
C GLN A 541 -46.61 99.44 35.25
N HIS A 542 -47.75 99.30 35.93
CA HIS A 542 -48.60 100.43 36.30
C HIS A 542 -47.91 101.34 37.34
N LEU A 543 -47.34 100.74 38.40
CA LEU A 543 -46.59 101.46 39.42
C LEU A 543 -45.34 102.15 38.84
N GLU A 544 -44.64 101.52 37.90
CA GLU A 544 -43.48 102.13 37.23
C GLU A 544 -43.89 103.35 36.38
N LYS A 545 -44.99 103.26 35.62
CA LYS A 545 -45.55 104.42 34.90
C LYS A 545 -45.94 105.56 35.84
N MET A 546 -46.61 105.24 36.95
CA MET A 546 -46.95 106.23 37.98
C MET A 546 -45.69 106.86 38.60
N ARG A 547 -44.64 106.07 38.86
CA ARG A 547 -43.36 106.58 39.35
C ARG A 547 -42.73 107.55 38.34
N THR A 548 -42.75 107.24 37.04
CA THR A 548 -42.19 108.13 36.02
C THR A 548 -42.96 109.44 35.84
N LEU A 549 -44.27 109.45 36.11
CA LEU A 549 -45.08 110.69 36.12
C LEU A 549 -44.78 111.54 37.36
N LEU A 550 -44.74 110.93 38.56
CA LEU A 550 -44.37 111.63 39.79
C LEU A 550 -42.93 112.18 39.73
N GLU A 551 -42.00 111.42 39.14
CA GLU A 551 -40.64 111.91 38.85
C GLU A 551 -40.61 113.09 37.86
N GLN A 552 -41.64 113.30 37.04
CA GLN A 552 -41.75 114.48 36.16
C GLN A 552 -42.34 115.66 36.92
N ASP A 553 -43.45 115.46 37.63
CA ASP A 553 -44.10 116.48 38.46
C ASP A 553 -43.14 117.06 39.52
N GLU A 554 -42.38 116.21 40.22
CA GLU A 554 -41.37 116.65 41.19
C GLU A 554 -40.25 117.47 40.55
N ARG A 555 -39.81 117.13 39.33
CA ARG A 555 -38.78 117.89 38.60
C ARG A 555 -39.30 119.25 38.16
N GLU A 556 -40.55 119.35 37.71
CA GLU A 556 -41.17 120.63 37.37
C GLU A 556 -41.37 121.49 38.62
N GLU A 557 -41.79 120.93 39.74
CA GLU A 557 -41.93 121.69 40.99
C GLU A 557 -40.58 122.17 41.52
N ILE A 558 -39.54 121.33 41.48
CA ILE A 558 -38.16 121.73 41.84
C ILE A 558 -37.67 122.87 40.93
N LEU A 559 -37.88 122.78 39.61
CA LEU A 559 -37.49 123.83 38.67
C LEU A 559 -38.23 125.16 38.92
N MET A 560 -39.51 125.10 39.27
CA MET A 560 -40.31 126.27 39.62
C MET A 560 -39.89 126.89 40.96
N ARG A 561 -39.61 126.06 41.98
CA ARG A 561 -39.05 126.49 43.27
C ARG A 561 -37.65 127.11 43.10
N GLN A 562 -36.80 126.57 42.22
CA GLN A 562 -35.48 127.14 41.89
C GLN A 562 -35.60 128.54 41.28
N LYS A 563 -36.41 128.71 40.22
CA LYS A 563 -36.65 130.02 39.58
C LYS A 563 -37.21 131.05 40.57
N HIS A 564 -38.08 130.63 41.50
CA HIS A 564 -38.59 131.49 42.56
C HIS A 564 -37.50 131.89 43.57
N MET A 565 -36.64 130.94 43.97
CA MET A 565 -35.50 131.18 44.86
C MET A 565 -34.52 132.19 44.24
N GLU A 566 -34.14 132.04 42.98
CA GLU A 566 -33.27 132.96 42.24
C GLU A 566 -33.83 134.39 42.22
N ALA A 567 -35.13 134.53 41.90
CA ALA A 567 -35.82 135.82 41.91
C ALA A 567 -35.91 136.46 43.30
N MET A 568 -35.90 135.67 44.38
CA MET A 568 -35.83 136.16 45.76
C MET A 568 -34.41 136.56 46.16
N VAL A 569 -33.38 135.80 45.78
CA VAL A 569 -31.97 136.12 46.03
C VAL A 569 -31.57 137.46 45.40
N VAL A 570 -32.02 137.74 44.17
CA VAL A 570 -31.81 139.04 43.51
C VAL A 570 -32.37 140.18 44.37
N LYS A 571 -33.62 140.09 44.82
CA LYS A 571 -34.28 141.11 45.67
C LYS A 571 -33.59 141.30 47.02
N VAL A 572 -33.09 140.21 47.64
CA VAL A 572 -32.29 140.31 48.87
C VAL A 572 -30.99 141.07 48.60
N SER A 573 -30.29 140.78 47.50
CA SER A 573 -29.04 141.49 47.15
C SER A 573 -29.25 142.98 46.87
N GLU A 574 -30.37 143.38 46.28
CA GLU A 574 -30.75 144.79 46.10
C GLU A 574 -31.04 145.48 47.44
N ASN A 575 -31.79 144.82 48.33
CA ASN A 575 -32.08 145.35 49.66
C ASN A 575 -30.83 145.48 50.53
N GLU A 576 -29.93 144.49 50.55
CA GLU A 576 -28.63 144.61 51.22
C GLU A 576 -27.84 145.81 50.71
N ARG A 577 -27.82 146.03 49.39
CA ARG A 577 -27.11 147.16 48.77
C ARG A 577 -27.68 148.50 49.21
N ARG A 578 -29.00 148.60 49.40
CA ARG A 578 -29.68 149.79 49.97
C ARG A 578 -29.37 149.98 51.46
N VAL A 579 -29.33 148.91 52.25
CA VAL A 579 -28.98 148.98 53.69
C VAL A 579 -27.56 149.50 53.87
N ARG A 580 -26.57 148.90 53.19
CA ARG A 580 -25.15 149.31 53.29
C ARG A 580 -24.94 150.78 52.92
N GLN A 581 -25.70 151.30 51.95
CA GLN A 581 -25.64 152.70 51.53
C GLN A 581 -26.18 153.67 52.60
N VAL A 582 -27.18 153.26 53.38
CA VAL A 582 -27.70 154.01 54.54
C VAL A 582 -26.74 153.93 55.74
N GLU A 583 -26.13 152.77 55.96
CA GLU A 583 -25.13 152.57 57.03
C GLU A 583 -23.89 153.44 56.83
N GLN A 584 -23.37 153.50 55.59
CA GLN A 584 -22.25 154.38 55.24
C GLN A 584 -22.57 155.85 55.50
N GLY A 585 -23.72 156.34 55.00
CA GLY A 585 -24.13 157.73 55.23
C GLY A 585 -24.24 158.10 56.72
N ARG A 586 -24.80 157.21 57.55
CA ARG A 586 -24.86 157.44 59.01
C ARG A 586 -23.49 157.40 59.67
N SER A 587 -22.56 156.56 59.19
CA SER A 587 -21.19 156.49 59.72
C SER A 587 -20.45 157.80 59.49
N ASP A 588 -20.50 158.34 58.27
CA ASP A 588 -19.81 159.58 57.90
C ASP A 588 -20.36 160.76 58.73
N GLU A 589 -21.68 160.85 58.87
CA GLU A 589 -22.38 161.89 59.64
C GLU A 589 -22.03 161.83 61.16
N ILE A 590 -21.89 160.63 61.74
CA ILE A 590 -21.41 160.44 63.11
C ILE A 590 -19.96 160.93 63.27
N THR A 591 -19.05 160.58 62.36
CA THR A 591 -17.64 161.01 62.47
C THR A 591 -17.47 162.53 62.36
N HIS A 592 -18.30 163.19 61.54
CA HIS A 592 -18.34 164.65 61.44
C HIS A 592 -18.77 165.31 62.76
N LEU A 593 -19.81 164.79 63.41
CA LEU A 593 -20.29 165.28 64.70
C LEU A 593 -19.27 165.04 65.83
N GLU A 594 -18.62 163.88 65.86
CA GLU A 594 -17.53 163.61 66.82
C GLU A 594 -16.37 164.59 66.69
N HIS A 595 -15.99 164.96 65.46
CA HIS A 595 -14.90 165.90 65.22
C HIS A 595 -15.23 167.28 65.79
N HIS A 596 -16.42 167.81 65.51
CA HIS A 596 -16.88 169.10 66.07
C HIS A 596 -16.92 169.09 67.61
N LEU A 597 -17.39 168.00 68.22
CA LEU A 597 -17.44 167.89 69.68
C LEU A 597 -16.04 167.86 70.31
N LYS A 598 -15.07 167.19 69.68
CA LYS A 598 -13.66 167.14 70.14
C LYS A 598 -13.00 168.52 70.14
N VAL A 599 -13.28 169.37 69.15
CA VAL A 599 -12.75 170.75 69.06
C VAL A 599 -13.27 171.61 70.22
N ALA A 600 -14.60 171.69 70.41
CA ALA A 600 -15.19 172.52 71.47
C ALA A 600 -14.76 172.10 72.89
N VAL A 601 -14.58 170.79 73.12
CA VAL A 601 -14.08 170.25 74.40
C VAL A 601 -12.59 170.59 74.63
N ALA A 602 -11.80 170.77 73.57
CA ALA A 602 -10.40 171.19 73.70
C ALA A 602 -10.28 172.66 74.12
N GLU A 603 -11.08 173.55 73.54
CA GLU A 603 -11.08 174.99 73.85
C GLU A 603 -11.47 175.25 75.30
N SER A 604 -12.61 174.73 75.76
CA SER A 604 -13.07 174.88 77.16
C SER A 604 -12.13 174.23 78.18
N ARG A 605 -11.34 173.22 77.78
CA ARG A 605 -10.26 172.65 78.61
C ARG A 605 -9.01 173.53 78.68
N ALA A 606 -8.75 174.37 77.68
CA ALA A 606 -7.62 175.29 77.69
C ALA A 606 -7.88 176.48 78.63
N GLU A 607 -9.12 176.99 78.68
CA GLU A 607 -9.53 178.06 79.58
C GLU A 607 -9.43 177.62 81.05
N ARG A 608 -10.08 176.51 81.43
CA ARG A 608 -10.02 175.98 82.81
C ARG A 608 -8.62 175.68 83.32
N ARG A 609 -7.68 175.33 82.44
CA ARG A 609 -6.27 175.14 82.85
C ARG A 609 -5.64 176.45 83.33
N ARG A 610 -5.93 177.58 82.68
CA ARG A 610 -5.41 178.89 83.10
C ARG A 610 -5.95 179.28 84.49
N GLU A 611 -7.24 179.08 84.74
CA GLU A 611 -7.87 179.34 86.04
C GLU A 611 -7.28 178.49 87.17
N VAL A 612 -7.05 177.19 86.91
CA VAL A 612 -6.49 176.26 87.90
C VAL A 612 -5.02 176.56 88.21
N GLU A 613 -4.22 176.98 87.23
CA GLU A 613 -2.78 177.25 87.41
C GLU A 613 -2.52 178.43 88.38
N GLU A 614 -3.30 179.51 88.32
CA GLU A 614 -3.19 180.63 89.27
C GLU A 614 -3.65 180.25 90.69
N MET A 615 -4.73 179.48 90.79
CA MET A 615 -5.26 178.99 92.07
C MET A 615 -4.31 178.00 92.76
N ALA A 616 -3.54 177.21 91.98
CA ALA A 616 -2.51 176.33 92.51
C ALA A 616 -1.32 177.11 93.14
N GLN A 617 -0.91 178.23 92.54
CA GLN A 617 0.16 179.09 93.07
C GLN A 617 -0.20 179.75 94.40
N THR A 618 -1.49 180.02 94.63
CA THR A 618 -1.97 180.49 95.93
C THR A 618 -1.92 179.38 96.98
N LEU A 619 -2.36 178.17 96.64
CA LEU A 619 -2.36 177.02 97.56
C LEU A 619 -0.94 176.60 97.99
N GLN A 620 0.00 176.55 97.06
CA GLN A 620 1.37 176.07 97.31
C GLN A 620 2.13 176.91 98.34
N ARG A 621 1.78 178.20 98.49
CA ARG A 621 2.34 179.09 99.53
C ARG A 621 1.81 178.77 100.93
N VAL A 622 0.61 178.21 101.05
CA VAL A 622 0.01 177.77 102.31
C VAL A 622 0.60 176.43 102.75
N THR A 623 0.63 175.43 101.86
CA THR A 623 1.12 174.07 102.18
C THR A 623 2.59 174.04 102.64
N ARG A 624 3.41 175.02 102.21
CA ARG A 624 4.80 175.14 102.64
C ARG A 624 4.98 175.60 104.09
N VAL A 625 3.95 176.18 104.71
CA VAL A 625 3.92 176.48 106.16
C VAL A 625 3.63 175.20 106.97
N ASP A 626 2.92 174.25 106.38
CA ASP A 626 2.39 173.06 107.02
C ASP A 626 3.38 171.87 107.00
N GLY A 627 3.87 171.48 105.81
CA GLY A 627 4.69 170.28 105.66
C GLY A 627 6.05 170.29 106.40
N LEU A 628 6.57 171.47 106.76
CA LEU A 628 7.80 171.59 107.54
C LEU A 628 7.58 171.51 109.07
N LEU A 629 6.33 171.47 109.54
CA LEU A 629 6.02 170.97 110.88
C LEU A 629 6.04 169.43 110.89
N GLN A 630 5.53 168.78 109.82
CA GLN A 630 5.25 167.35 109.83
C GLN A 630 6.45 166.44 109.51
N VAL A 631 7.37 166.86 108.63
CA VAL A 631 8.61 166.08 108.35
C VAL A 631 9.59 166.08 109.55
N HIS A 632 9.30 166.86 110.59
CA HIS A 632 9.98 166.82 111.89
C HIS A 632 9.53 165.62 112.77
N GLU A 633 8.55 164.83 112.33
CA GLU A 633 7.90 163.76 113.14
C GLU A 633 8.28 162.34 112.67
N ASP A 634 7.92 161.92 111.45
CA ASP A 634 7.91 160.49 111.06
C ASP A 634 9.29 159.85 110.82
N SER A 635 10.32 160.61 110.43
CA SER A 635 11.63 160.05 110.04
C SER A 635 12.42 159.44 111.21
N VAL A 636 11.86 159.44 112.42
CA VAL A 636 12.40 158.85 113.64
C VAL A 636 12.12 157.33 113.74
N SER A 637 11.24 156.76 112.89
CA SER A 637 10.58 155.47 113.19
C SER A 637 11.18 154.15 112.64
N HIS A 638 11.29 153.90 111.32
CA HIS A 638 10.89 152.54 110.82
C HIS A 638 11.91 151.57 110.12
N THR A 639 13.05 151.96 109.54
CA THR A 639 13.57 151.27 108.30
C THR A 639 14.16 149.83 108.33
N VAL A 640 13.71 149.02 107.32
CA VAL A 640 13.99 147.57 107.00
C VAL A 640 14.04 147.30 105.44
N ALA A 641 14.04 146.04 104.93
CA ALA A 641 14.31 145.64 103.50
C ALA A 641 13.58 144.33 102.98
N ALA A 642 13.80 143.89 101.71
CA ALA A 642 13.15 142.75 100.99
C ALA A 642 14.03 142.04 99.89
N VAL A 643 13.56 140.91 99.26
CA VAL A 643 14.27 140.04 98.24
C VAL A 643 13.33 139.17 97.31
N GLU A 644 13.86 138.53 96.23
CA GLU A 644 13.15 137.87 95.08
C GLU A 644 13.64 136.44 94.63
N GLU A 645 13.10 135.83 93.53
CA GLU A 645 13.45 134.47 92.96
C GLU A 645 13.16 134.24 91.43
N THR A 646 13.61 133.13 90.77
CA THR A 646 13.62 132.90 89.28
C THR A 646 13.61 131.41 88.72
N CYS A 647 13.59 131.24 87.36
CA CYS A 647 14.07 130.10 86.50
C CYS A 647 13.25 128.78 86.22
N ASN A 648 13.40 128.17 85.00
CA ASN A 648 12.78 126.89 84.55
C ASN A 648 13.38 126.23 83.24
N ARG A 649 12.99 124.99 82.82
CA ARG A 649 13.32 124.30 81.52
C ARG A 649 12.47 123.02 81.20
N ALA A 650 12.23 122.68 79.91
CA ALA A 650 11.75 121.36 79.40
C ALA A 650 12.42 120.87 78.06
N THR A 651 12.25 119.60 77.62
CA THR A 651 12.88 118.90 76.43
C THR A 651 12.18 117.52 76.15
N LEU A 652 12.38 116.74 75.06
CA LEU A 652 12.09 116.84 73.59
C LEU A 652 12.35 115.47 72.87
N GLN A 653 12.28 115.38 71.52
CA GLN A 653 12.65 114.25 70.58
C GLN A 653 11.71 113.00 70.54
N GLN A 654 11.64 112.11 69.51
CA GLN A 654 12.08 112.09 68.08
C GLN A 654 11.44 110.87 67.31
N LEU A 655 11.41 110.92 65.96
CA LEU A 655 11.13 109.85 64.95
C LEU A 655 9.69 109.29 64.79
N PRO A 656 9.23 109.07 63.54
CA PRO A 656 8.29 108.02 63.14
C PRO A 656 9.08 106.84 62.51
N GLU A 657 8.65 106.33 61.34
CA GLU A 657 9.47 105.63 60.34
C GLU A 657 9.68 106.56 59.13
#